data_AF-A0A4Y3PQE4-F1
#
_entry.id   AF-A0A4Y3PQE4-F1
#
_cell.length_a   1.000
_cell.length_b   1.000
_cell.length_c   1.000
_cell.angle_alpha   90.00
_cell.angle_beta   90.00
_cell.angle_gamma   90.00
#
_symmetry.space_group_name_H-M   'P 1'
#
loop_
_entity.id
_entity.type
_entity.pdbx_description
1 polymer ?
#
loop_
_entity_poly.entity_id
_entity_poly.type
_entity_poly.pdbx_seq_one_letter_code
_entity_poly.pdbx_strand_id
1 'polypeptide(L)'
;MKQKSFVLLLLLAVITVVCLPGRAVTAAADPLADIYQLDQELLKLSQTLDFFQEVATKKNNEPLAKQIGEEASRLFEQAKALHQIKEAPGQTERAAKQAAVENQLSVQKIPLAELVETYNQKADAYWEQLMPELSAARTGKNSAKQAKLHAAAVNATATAAAVLDPFEPNDDVGSAYPITRGNMYNSKLSWKQDTDIYRYDSGTQSGQATVTLYVPDDVNYDLVVIEAPNKAIGTSMKPTLGQDEIITFQIEPNKTYYFSVFSMDRHFSETAEYTLLLSDVKAVLALNQPVDISLPAGEVPAYRFTAPVTGNYRLYTSPYGGFGPLFDTVLLVSRDEKLQQVVRINDEATPGALFSEINTPLEAGVTYFVWVSSYDKQKGVHARLTAALDTKATVASPVLHEAAANDGSLAEQQVVTISNGILTSDAASAVSVSNVPAGLTPVVTRNSNSMLTIQFAGKAATHESKHSVQNLFVTIPKAKVAGMDADVVVGPFAIEFSDTEPFFMNAPKDLNLGAGAKKIVKFTPPSSGSFELYTSFYGDNPAEGTSNTQLAIYEDYAGTRLIAANDDGDQPPFSKVRLSMQKGQDYYVVLSAAGNGAVHARLAARYLGVEYIYNAKGQLVQIKQNGKVLAEYTYDGNGNLTRKLIHQ
;
A
#
# COMPACT_ATOMS: atom_id res chain seq x y z
N MET A 1 51.29 31.20 -17.39
CA MET A 1 50.98 30.25 -18.47
C MET A 1 50.35 29.01 -17.84
N LYS A 2 49.15 28.66 -18.32
CA LYS A 2 48.27 27.64 -17.76
C LYS A 2 48.92 26.25 -17.80
N GLN A 3 49.20 25.65 -16.64
CA GLN A 3 49.43 24.20 -16.53
C GLN A 3 48.20 23.61 -15.85
N LYS A 4 47.24 23.20 -16.69
CA LYS A 4 46.04 22.48 -16.26
C LYS A 4 46.45 21.04 -15.89
N SER A 5 45.87 20.57 -14.80
CA SER A 5 45.59 19.16 -14.46
C SER A 5 46.73 18.17 -14.73
N PHE A 6 47.53 17.88 -13.70
CA PHE A 6 48.22 16.60 -13.62
C PHE A 6 47.14 15.52 -13.48
N VAL A 7 46.83 14.87 -14.59
CA VAL A 7 46.05 13.62 -14.59
C VAL A 7 46.86 12.60 -13.82
N LEU A 8 46.37 12.28 -12.62
CA LEU A 8 46.85 11.21 -11.78
C LEU A 8 46.68 9.87 -12.51
N LEU A 9 47.78 9.31 -13.01
CA LEU A 9 47.84 7.92 -13.46
C LEU A 9 48.73 7.14 -12.47
N LEU A 10 48.22 6.92 -11.26
CA LEU A 10 48.70 5.79 -10.46
C LEU A 10 47.99 4.55 -11.01
N LEU A 11 48.74 3.49 -11.26
CA LEU A 11 48.27 2.26 -11.89
C LEU A 11 47.19 1.60 -11.00
N LEU A 12 45.92 1.96 -11.22
CA LEU A 12 44.78 1.37 -10.51
C LEU A 12 44.51 -0.03 -11.09
N ALA A 13 45.22 -1.04 -10.59
CA ALA A 13 44.83 -2.42 -10.80
C ALA A 13 43.60 -2.71 -9.90
N VAL A 14 42.41 -2.38 -10.41
CA VAL A 14 41.15 -2.91 -9.87
C VAL A 14 41.16 -4.41 -10.11
N ILE A 15 41.59 -5.20 -9.12
CA ILE A 15 41.36 -6.64 -9.14
C ILE A 15 39.90 -6.86 -8.74
N THR A 16 39.04 -6.97 -9.74
CA THR A 16 37.79 -7.71 -9.60
C THR A 16 38.16 -9.18 -9.42
N VAL A 17 37.97 -9.72 -8.22
CA VAL A 17 38.03 -11.17 -8.01
C VAL A 17 36.82 -11.77 -8.73
N VAL A 18 37.03 -12.22 -9.97
CA VAL A 18 36.10 -13.12 -10.66
C VAL A 18 36.14 -14.45 -9.90
N CYS A 19 35.11 -14.69 -9.10
CA CYS A 19 34.93 -15.92 -8.36
C CYS A 19 34.56 -17.05 -9.35
N LEU A 20 35.54 -17.87 -9.73
CA LEU A 20 35.30 -19.18 -10.35
C LEU A 20 35.11 -20.21 -9.21
N PRO A 21 34.01 -20.97 -9.16
CA PRO A 21 33.77 -21.90 -8.08
C PRO A 21 34.61 -23.15 -8.29
N GLY A 22 35.51 -23.45 -7.33
CA GLY A 22 36.14 -24.76 -7.24
C GLY A 22 37.62 -24.78 -6.92
N ARG A 23 38.00 -24.26 -5.74
CA ARG A 23 39.05 -24.80 -4.84
C ARG A 23 39.28 -23.81 -3.70
N ALA A 24 38.97 -24.22 -2.48
CA ALA A 24 39.41 -23.51 -1.28
C ALA A 24 40.92 -23.74 -1.13
N VAL A 25 41.71 -22.85 -1.74
CA VAL A 25 43.10 -22.60 -1.36
C VAL A 25 43.03 -21.40 -0.42
N THR A 26 43.49 -21.56 0.82
CA THR A 26 43.73 -20.41 1.70
C THR A 26 44.67 -19.46 0.97
N ALA A 27 44.17 -18.31 0.52
CA ALA A 27 44.98 -17.30 -0.16
C ALA A 27 46.13 -16.92 0.77
N ALA A 28 47.38 -17.08 0.30
CA ALA A 28 48.54 -16.54 0.99
C ALA A 28 48.34 -15.02 1.13
N ALA A 29 48.66 -14.45 2.30
CA ALA A 29 48.57 -13.01 2.53
C ALA A 29 49.41 -12.27 1.47
N ASP A 30 48.82 -11.24 0.85
CA ASP A 30 49.50 -10.42 -0.15
C ASP A 30 50.69 -9.70 0.49
N PRO A 31 51.93 -9.92 0.02
CA PRO A 31 53.14 -9.36 0.64
C PRO A 31 53.23 -7.83 0.53
N LEU A 32 52.42 -7.19 -0.32
CA LEU A 32 52.41 -5.75 -0.53
C LEU A 32 51.16 -5.03 0.02
N ALA A 33 50.27 -5.75 0.72
CA ALA A 33 49.02 -5.18 1.23
C ALA A 33 49.22 -3.85 2.01
N ASP A 34 50.26 -3.78 2.85
CA ASP A 34 50.57 -2.57 3.63
C ASP A 34 51.06 -1.42 2.74
N ILE A 35 51.76 -1.70 1.64
CA ILE A 35 52.25 -0.68 0.70
C ILE A 35 51.08 -0.09 -0.07
N TYR A 36 50.14 -0.93 -0.52
CA TYR A 36 48.94 -0.43 -1.20
C TYR A 36 48.10 0.48 -0.31
N GLN A 37 48.06 0.20 1.01
CA GLN A 37 47.43 1.09 1.98
C GLN A 37 48.17 2.43 2.09
N LEU A 38 49.50 2.41 2.18
CA LEU A 38 50.32 3.64 2.21
C LEU A 38 50.16 4.47 0.93
N ASP A 39 50.03 3.84 -0.24
CA ASP A 39 49.80 4.53 -1.52
C ASP A 39 48.45 5.23 -1.58
N GLN A 40 47.40 4.57 -1.07
CA GLN A 40 46.09 5.19 -0.93
C GLN A 40 46.13 6.39 0.02
N GLU A 41 46.87 6.28 1.12
CA GLU A 41 47.07 7.37 2.07
C GLU A 41 47.83 8.56 1.46
N LEU A 42 48.94 8.31 0.77
CA LEU A 42 49.68 9.35 0.03
C LEU A 42 48.81 10.05 -1.00
N LEU A 43 47.93 9.30 -1.67
CA LEU A 43 47.03 9.88 -2.66
C LEU A 43 46.02 10.84 -2.04
N LYS A 44 45.38 10.43 -0.94
CA LYS A 44 44.44 11.27 -0.18
C LYS A 44 45.12 12.53 0.34
N LEU A 45 46.37 12.41 0.81
CA LEU A 45 47.14 13.54 1.30
C LEU A 45 47.61 14.48 0.18
N SER A 46 47.93 13.96 -1.01
CA SER A 46 48.20 14.79 -2.18
C SER A 46 46.98 15.63 -2.56
N GLN A 47 45.79 15.01 -2.60
CA GLN A 47 44.54 15.73 -2.84
C GLN A 47 44.26 16.80 -1.78
N THR A 48 44.66 16.53 -0.53
CA THR A 48 44.54 17.50 0.57
C THR A 48 45.43 18.73 0.35
N LEU A 49 46.65 18.57 -0.15
CA LEU A 49 47.51 19.71 -0.48
C LEU A 49 46.98 20.49 -1.69
N ASP A 50 46.42 19.81 -2.69
CA ASP A 50 45.77 20.47 -3.84
C ASP A 50 44.59 21.34 -3.39
N PHE A 51 43.76 20.81 -2.48
CA PHE A 51 42.69 21.58 -1.83
C PHE A 51 43.23 22.86 -1.18
N PHE A 52 44.31 22.76 -0.38
CA PHE A 52 44.86 23.94 0.27
C PHE A 52 45.49 24.95 -0.67
N GLN A 53 46.08 24.49 -1.78
CA GLN A 53 46.55 25.38 -2.82
C GLN A 53 45.38 26.18 -3.42
N GLU A 54 44.24 25.53 -3.67
CA GLU A 54 43.03 26.19 -4.16
C GLU A 54 42.45 27.15 -3.11
N VAL A 55 42.35 26.74 -1.85
CA VAL A 55 41.89 27.60 -0.75
C VAL A 55 42.77 28.84 -0.61
N ALA A 56 44.11 28.68 -0.63
CA ALA A 56 45.03 29.81 -0.56
C ALA A 56 44.87 30.76 -1.76
N THR A 57 44.62 30.20 -2.95
CA THR A 57 44.34 30.99 -4.17
C THR A 57 43.05 31.80 -4.02
N LYS A 58 41.96 31.16 -3.59
CA LYS A 58 40.66 31.82 -3.37
C LYS A 58 40.70 32.84 -2.23
N LYS A 59 41.54 32.64 -1.21
CA LYS A 59 41.84 33.65 -0.18
C LYS A 59 42.76 34.78 -0.65
N ASN A 60 43.09 34.84 -1.95
CA ASN A 60 44.00 35.81 -2.56
C ASN A 60 45.42 35.81 -1.96
N ASN A 61 45.89 34.65 -1.49
CA ASN A 61 47.25 34.47 -0.97
C ASN A 61 48.10 33.69 -1.99
N GLU A 62 48.39 34.31 -3.13
CA GLU A 62 49.19 33.72 -4.21
C GLU A 62 50.57 33.21 -3.76
N PRO A 63 51.33 33.92 -2.88
CA PRO A 63 52.62 33.41 -2.39
C PRO A 63 52.49 32.08 -1.65
N LEU A 64 51.48 31.94 -0.79
CA LEU A 64 51.24 30.70 -0.05
C LEU A 64 50.72 29.59 -0.98
N ALA A 65 49.83 29.90 -1.92
CA ALA A 65 49.37 28.93 -2.91
C ALA A 65 50.53 28.37 -3.75
N LYS A 66 51.48 29.22 -4.13
CA LYS A 66 52.70 28.80 -4.82
C LYS A 66 53.59 27.92 -3.94
N GLN A 67 53.78 28.30 -2.67
CA GLN A 67 54.55 27.52 -1.70
C GLN A 67 53.95 26.11 -1.52
N ILE A 68 52.62 26.00 -1.36
CA ILE A 68 51.93 24.72 -1.21
C ILE A 68 52.15 23.85 -2.46
N GLY A 69 52.02 24.43 -3.66
CA GLY A 69 52.22 23.70 -4.91
C GLY A 69 53.65 23.19 -5.11
N GLU A 70 54.67 23.98 -4.76
CA GLU A 70 56.07 23.57 -4.80
C GLU A 70 56.36 22.45 -3.79
N GLU A 71 55.78 22.55 -2.58
CA GLU A 71 55.90 21.53 -1.55
C GLU A 71 55.22 20.21 -1.95
N ALA A 72 53.98 20.27 -2.47
CA ALA A 72 53.26 19.11 -2.98
C ALA A 72 54.02 18.42 -4.12
N SER A 73 54.58 19.19 -5.06
CA SER A 73 55.37 18.67 -6.18
C SER A 73 56.63 17.94 -5.69
N ARG A 74 57.32 18.50 -4.67
CA ARG A 74 58.52 17.88 -4.09
C ARG A 74 58.19 16.56 -3.40
N LEU A 75 57.13 16.53 -2.59
CA LEU A 75 56.68 15.33 -1.89
C LEU A 75 56.22 14.24 -2.86
N PHE A 76 55.56 14.63 -3.96
CA PHE A 76 55.16 13.69 -5.01
C PHE A 76 56.37 13.04 -5.71
N GLU A 77 57.41 13.81 -6.06
CA GLU A 77 58.63 13.23 -6.64
C GLU A 77 59.37 12.32 -5.65
N GLN A 78 59.30 12.58 -4.34
CA GLN A 78 59.80 11.65 -3.32
C GLN A 78 59.01 10.34 -3.32
N ALA A 79 57.67 10.41 -3.32
CA ALA A 79 56.81 9.22 -3.39
C ALA A 79 57.13 8.40 -4.65
N LYS A 80 57.24 9.06 -5.80
CA LYS A 80 57.60 8.43 -7.07
C LYS A 80 58.98 7.79 -7.05
N ALA A 81 59.98 8.40 -6.41
CA ALA A 81 61.31 7.82 -6.28
C ALA A 81 61.31 6.53 -5.43
N LEU A 82 60.50 6.48 -4.36
CA LEU A 82 60.34 5.28 -3.53
C LEU A 82 59.66 4.12 -4.29
N HIS A 83 58.92 4.42 -5.35
CA HIS A 83 58.29 3.42 -6.23
C HIS A 83 59.17 2.99 -7.42
N GLN A 84 60.34 3.60 -7.61
CA GLN A 84 61.25 3.25 -8.72
C GLN A 84 62.06 1.99 -8.39
N ILE A 85 61.56 0.84 -8.83
CA ILE A 85 62.23 -0.46 -8.72
C ILE A 85 62.82 -0.90 -10.07
N LYS A 86 63.91 -1.67 -10.04
CA LYS A 86 64.55 -2.19 -11.26
C LYS A 86 63.98 -3.56 -11.60
N GLU A 87 63.61 -3.78 -12.86
CA GLU A 87 63.29 -5.14 -13.33
C GLU A 87 64.47 -6.07 -13.07
N ALA A 88 64.22 -7.27 -12.54
CA ALA A 88 65.25 -8.27 -12.26
C ALA A 88 65.85 -8.81 -13.57
N PRO A 89 67.08 -8.42 -13.97
CA PRO A 89 67.67 -8.90 -15.21
C PRO A 89 68.12 -10.36 -15.01
N GLY A 90 67.56 -11.29 -15.77
CA GLY A 90 67.96 -12.71 -15.76
C GLY A 90 66.90 -13.70 -15.27
N GLN A 91 65.75 -13.24 -14.77
CA GLN A 91 64.59 -14.11 -14.48
C GLN A 91 63.75 -14.28 -15.76
N THR A 92 63.56 -15.51 -16.25
CA THR A 92 62.72 -15.79 -17.44
C THR A 92 61.25 -16.05 -17.09
N GLU A 93 60.97 -16.48 -15.85
CA GLU A 93 59.62 -16.80 -15.40
C GLU A 93 58.91 -15.58 -14.81
N ARG A 94 57.66 -15.35 -15.23
CA ARG A 94 56.84 -14.20 -14.80
C ARG A 94 56.68 -14.12 -13.28
N ALA A 95 56.50 -15.27 -12.62
CA ALA A 95 56.34 -15.33 -11.16
C ALA A 95 57.62 -14.88 -10.42
N ALA A 96 58.80 -15.27 -10.91
CA ALA A 96 60.06 -14.88 -10.30
C ALA A 96 60.39 -13.39 -10.54
N LYS A 97 60.01 -12.83 -11.69
CA LYS A 97 60.06 -11.38 -11.94
C LYS A 97 59.17 -10.61 -10.96
N GLN A 98 57.93 -11.07 -10.78
CA GLN A 98 56.97 -10.45 -9.88
C GLN A 98 57.43 -10.52 -8.41
N ALA A 99 57.92 -11.67 -7.95
CA ALA A 99 58.47 -11.82 -6.60
C ALA A 99 59.71 -10.93 -6.36
N ALA A 100 60.55 -10.72 -7.38
CA ALA A 100 61.70 -9.82 -7.27
C ALA A 100 61.29 -8.33 -7.19
N VAL A 101 60.19 -7.97 -7.86
CA VAL A 101 59.55 -6.66 -7.74
C VAL A 101 58.95 -6.47 -6.34
N GLU A 102 58.20 -7.46 -5.85
CA GLU A 102 57.59 -7.45 -4.52
C GLU A 102 58.65 -7.30 -3.43
N ASN A 103 59.72 -8.09 -3.47
CA ASN A 103 60.81 -7.98 -2.51
C ASN A 103 61.50 -6.61 -2.52
N GLN A 104 61.66 -5.99 -3.70
CA GLN A 104 62.22 -4.64 -3.79
C GLN A 104 61.28 -3.58 -3.19
N LEU A 105 59.97 -3.69 -3.44
CA LEU A 105 58.98 -2.78 -2.88
C LEU A 105 58.83 -2.96 -1.37
N SER A 106 58.86 -4.19 -0.85
CA SER A 106 58.72 -4.45 0.59
C SER A 106 59.77 -3.71 1.43
N VAL A 107 60.97 -3.45 0.90
CA VAL A 107 62.02 -2.64 1.57
C VAL A 107 61.60 -1.17 1.72
N GLN A 108 60.74 -0.66 0.83
CA GLN A 108 60.30 0.73 0.80
C GLN A 108 59.13 1.03 1.76
N LYS A 109 58.59 0.00 2.44
CA LYS A 109 57.48 0.18 3.39
C LYS A 109 57.76 1.23 4.46
N ILE A 110 58.94 1.20 5.10
CA ILE A 110 59.31 2.16 6.15
C ILE A 110 59.49 3.58 5.56
N PRO A 111 60.28 3.78 4.49
CA PRO A 111 60.37 5.08 3.83
C PRO A 111 59.03 5.67 3.38
N LEU A 112 58.11 4.84 2.87
CA LEU A 112 56.77 5.29 2.49
C LEU A 112 55.94 5.73 3.69
N ALA A 113 56.02 5.00 4.81
CA ALA A 113 55.36 5.39 6.05
C ALA A 113 55.90 6.71 6.62
N GLU A 114 57.21 6.94 6.55
CA GLU A 114 57.84 8.22 6.94
C GLU A 114 57.41 9.37 6.02
N LEU A 115 57.24 9.09 4.72
CA LEU A 115 56.73 10.08 3.76
C LEU A 115 55.26 10.43 4.05
N VAL A 116 54.41 9.45 4.35
CA VAL A 116 53.02 9.67 4.79
C VAL A 116 52.98 10.59 6.01
N GLU A 117 53.84 10.34 7.00
CA GLU A 117 53.94 11.20 8.19
C GLU A 117 54.35 12.64 7.83
N THR A 118 55.28 12.80 6.90
CA THR A 118 55.69 14.13 6.41
C THR A 118 54.52 14.84 5.73
N TYR A 119 53.74 14.14 4.90
CA TYR A 119 52.53 14.68 4.28
C TYR A 119 51.50 15.10 5.35
N ASN A 120 51.24 14.26 6.35
CA ASN A 120 50.31 14.56 7.44
C ASN A 120 50.71 15.84 8.18
N GLN A 121 51.98 15.97 8.57
CA GLN A 121 52.47 17.17 9.27
C GLN A 121 52.26 18.45 8.45
N LYS A 122 52.41 18.36 7.12
CA LYS A 122 52.15 19.48 6.21
C LYS A 122 50.67 19.79 6.08
N ALA A 123 49.84 18.76 5.88
CA ALA A 123 48.40 18.91 5.84
C ALA A 123 47.86 19.54 7.12
N ASP A 124 48.27 19.05 8.30
CA ASP A 124 47.85 19.58 9.61
C ASP A 124 48.26 21.04 9.80
N ALA A 125 49.47 21.42 9.39
CA ALA A 125 49.91 22.81 9.43
C ALA A 125 49.03 23.72 8.55
N TYR A 126 48.63 23.24 7.37
CA TYR A 126 47.74 23.99 6.48
C TYR A 126 46.29 24.01 6.96
N TRP A 127 45.78 22.95 7.61
CA TRP A 127 44.49 22.97 8.29
C TRP A 127 44.46 24.09 9.32
N GLU A 128 45.43 24.13 10.25
CA GLU A 128 45.48 25.18 11.28
C GLU A 128 45.67 26.59 10.70
N GLN A 129 46.41 26.73 9.61
CA GLN A 129 46.69 28.03 9.00
C GLN A 129 45.53 28.57 8.16
N LEU A 130 44.88 27.70 7.37
CA LEU A 130 43.94 28.12 6.33
C LEU A 130 42.49 27.84 6.69
N MET A 131 42.16 26.70 7.29
CA MET A 131 40.78 26.28 7.58
C MET A 131 40.70 25.60 8.95
N PRO A 132 41.08 26.28 10.05
CA PRO A 132 41.22 25.65 11.35
C PRO A 132 39.90 25.13 11.95
N GLU A 133 38.76 25.66 11.51
CA GLU A 133 37.41 25.18 11.84
C GLU A 133 37.13 23.76 11.35
N LEU A 134 37.75 23.35 10.24
CA LEU A 134 37.60 22.02 9.64
C LEU A 134 38.64 21.01 10.17
N SER A 135 39.58 21.46 11.01
CA SER A 135 40.66 20.63 11.57
C SER A 135 40.17 19.72 12.69
N ALA A 136 40.45 18.42 12.61
CA ALA A 136 40.21 17.49 13.71
C ALA A 136 41.06 17.77 14.96
N ALA A 137 42.11 18.59 14.89
CA ALA A 137 42.97 18.92 16.02
C ALA A 137 42.32 19.90 17.03
N ARG A 138 41.17 20.50 16.70
CA ARG A 138 40.50 21.54 17.51
C ARG A 138 39.45 21.05 18.51
N THR A 139 39.33 19.75 18.76
CA THR A 139 38.33 19.20 19.68
C THR A 139 38.34 19.88 21.08
N GLY A 140 37.30 20.67 21.39
CA GLY A 140 36.89 21.01 22.76
C GLY A 140 37.29 22.36 23.38
N LYS A 141 38.11 23.23 22.77
CA LYS A 141 38.48 24.54 23.38
C LYS A 141 37.96 25.79 22.67
N ASN A 142 37.66 25.73 21.37
CA ASN A 142 37.15 26.87 20.59
C ASN A 142 35.63 26.83 20.32
N SER A 143 34.97 25.68 20.47
CA SER A 143 33.52 25.54 20.34
C SER A 143 32.75 26.48 21.26
N ALA A 144 33.28 26.78 22.47
CA ALA A 144 32.69 27.77 23.38
C ALA A 144 32.89 29.24 22.95
N LYS A 145 33.88 29.53 22.10
CA LYS A 145 34.13 30.86 21.53
C LYS A 145 33.34 31.06 20.25
N GLN A 146 33.24 30.05 19.39
CA GLN A 146 32.36 30.03 18.21
C GLN A 146 30.90 30.06 18.62
N ALA A 147 30.45 29.24 19.58
CA ALA A 147 29.09 29.32 20.12
C ALA A 147 28.75 30.71 20.72
N LYS A 148 29.73 31.43 21.28
CA LYS A 148 29.54 32.82 21.73
C LYS A 148 29.49 33.83 20.58
N LEU A 149 30.25 33.61 19.50
CA LEU A 149 30.25 34.44 18.29
C LEU A 149 28.95 34.24 17.50
N HIS A 150 28.50 32.99 17.36
CA HIS A 150 27.20 32.61 16.80
C HIS A 150 26.05 33.22 17.64
N ALA A 151 26.04 33.02 18.97
CA ALA A 151 25.05 33.65 19.84
C ALA A 151 25.05 35.20 19.78
N ALA A 152 26.20 35.83 19.52
CA ALA A 152 26.30 37.28 19.33
C ALA A 152 25.81 37.71 17.94
N ALA A 153 26.06 36.92 16.89
CA ALA A 153 25.61 37.17 15.52
C ALA A 153 24.08 37.02 15.37
N VAL A 154 23.50 35.99 15.98
CA VAL A 154 22.05 35.75 16.03
C VAL A 154 21.32 36.89 16.76
N ASN A 155 21.88 37.38 17.88
CA ASN A 155 21.29 38.50 18.62
C ASN A 155 21.41 39.85 17.91
N ALA A 156 22.38 40.02 17.00
CA ALA A 156 22.61 41.27 16.27
C ALA A 156 21.74 41.42 15.00
N THR A 157 21.14 40.34 14.51
CA THR A 157 20.38 40.27 13.24
C THR A 157 18.88 40.04 13.42
N ALA A 158 18.37 40.07 14.65
CA ALA A 158 16.97 39.77 14.98
C ALA A 158 15.97 40.85 14.53
N THR A 159 15.71 40.92 13.21
CA THR A 159 14.48 41.49 12.64
C THR A 159 14.10 40.70 11.38
N ALA A 160 12.80 40.39 11.25
CA ALA A 160 12.18 39.37 10.38
C ALA A 160 12.31 37.93 10.90
N ALA A 161 11.28 37.12 10.68
CA ALA A 161 11.22 35.73 11.12
C ALA A 161 12.27 34.90 10.35
N ALA A 162 13.51 34.93 10.83
CA ALA A 162 14.60 34.14 10.29
C ALA A 162 14.19 32.67 10.27
N VAL A 163 14.41 32.00 9.14
CA VAL A 163 14.23 30.54 9.05
C VAL A 163 15.19 29.90 10.06
N LEU A 164 14.71 28.94 10.85
CA LEU A 164 15.54 28.26 11.84
C LEU A 164 16.72 27.59 11.14
N ASP A 165 17.91 27.71 11.71
CA ASP A 165 19.05 26.87 11.36
C ASP A 165 19.04 25.64 12.28
N PRO A 166 18.56 24.48 11.82
CA PRO A 166 18.10 23.42 12.71
C PRO A 166 19.23 22.60 13.33
N PHE A 167 20.44 22.68 12.79
CA PHE A 167 21.57 21.82 13.20
C PHE A 167 22.63 22.54 14.05
N GLU A 168 22.42 23.82 14.34
CA GLU A 168 23.34 24.61 15.16
C GLU A 168 23.34 24.17 16.64
N PRO A 169 24.52 24.10 17.31
CA PRO A 169 25.85 24.39 16.76
C PRO A 169 26.45 23.23 15.95
N ASN A 170 26.95 23.50 14.75
CA ASN A 170 27.66 22.53 13.88
C ASN A 170 28.89 23.13 13.15
N ASP A 171 29.40 24.25 13.66
CA ASP A 171 30.59 25.01 13.19
C ASP A 171 31.93 24.26 13.14
N ASP A 172 32.08 23.13 13.85
CA ASP A 172 33.36 22.43 14.01
C ASP A 172 33.22 20.90 14.09
N VAL A 173 34.35 20.20 13.90
CA VAL A 173 34.40 18.73 13.87
C VAL A 173 33.85 18.08 15.15
N GLY A 174 33.96 18.76 16.29
CA GLY A 174 33.47 18.29 17.59
C GLY A 174 31.96 18.48 17.78
N SER A 175 31.35 19.42 17.06
CA SER A 175 29.90 19.67 17.05
C SER A 175 29.20 19.16 15.79
N ALA A 176 29.94 18.52 14.87
CA ALA A 176 29.42 18.02 13.61
C ALA A 176 28.14 17.16 13.76
N TYR A 177 27.12 17.48 12.96
CA TYR A 177 25.82 16.83 13.04
C TYR A 177 25.84 15.44 12.36
N PRO A 178 25.42 14.36 13.04
CA PRO A 178 25.43 13.02 12.44
C PRO A 178 24.35 12.88 11.35
N ILE A 179 24.75 12.40 10.18
CA ILE A 179 23.84 12.17 9.04
C ILE A 179 23.78 10.71 8.63
N THR A 180 22.73 10.38 7.89
CA THR A 180 22.49 9.06 7.31
C THR A 180 22.42 9.15 5.79
N ARG A 181 22.79 8.06 5.11
CA ARG A 181 22.64 7.95 3.65
C ARG A 181 21.17 7.94 3.26
N GLY A 182 20.81 8.76 2.28
CA GLY A 182 19.48 8.84 1.68
C GLY A 182 18.59 9.93 2.23
N ASN A 183 18.88 10.50 3.39
CA ASN A 183 18.13 11.62 3.94
C ASN A 183 18.63 12.95 3.34
N MET A 184 17.74 13.93 3.29
CA MET A 184 18.06 15.31 2.96
C MET A 184 18.15 16.12 4.25
N TYR A 185 19.11 17.04 4.26
CA TYR A 185 19.37 17.94 5.38
C TYR A 185 19.22 19.37 4.88
N ASN A 186 18.14 20.02 5.29
CA ASN A 186 17.87 21.42 4.98
C ASN A 186 18.43 22.28 6.11
N SER A 187 19.37 23.17 5.77
CA SER A 187 20.00 24.12 6.69
C SER A 187 20.33 25.40 5.94
N LYS A 188 21.03 26.32 6.58
CA LYS A 188 21.51 27.54 5.95
C LYS A 188 22.84 27.94 6.56
N LEU A 189 23.66 28.68 5.83
CA LEU A 189 24.73 29.44 6.45
C LEU A 189 24.12 30.74 6.97
N SER A 190 24.00 30.86 8.29
CA SER A 190 23.37 31.94 9.02
C SER A 190 24.22 33.21 9.07
N TRP A 191 25.52 33.15 8.80
CA TRP A 191 26.42 34.31 8.82
C TRP A 191 27.68 34.13 7.95
N LYS A 192 28.46 35.21 7.77
CA LYS A 192 29.57 35.27 6.79
C LYS A 192 30.76 34.32 6.99
N GLN A 193 30.93 33.75 8.18
CA GLN A 193 32.00 32.79 8.47
C GLN A 193 31.44 31.50 9.07
N ASP A 194 30.13 31.30 8.90
CA ASP A 194 29.43 30.09 9.26
C ASP A 194 29.96 28.90 8.47
N THR A 195 29.97 27.74 9.10
CA THR A 195 30.46 26.50 8.49
C THR A 195 29.67 25.33 9.05
N ASP A 196 28.84 24.72 8.22
CA ASP A 196 28.08 23.56 8.66
C ASP A 196 28.88 22.29 8.43
N ILE A 197 29.18 21.54 9.50
CA ILE A 197 29.86 20.26 9.43
C ILE A 197 28.88 19.11 9.76
N TYR A 198 28.80 18.15 8.84
CA TYR A 198 28.04 16.92 8.99
C TYR A 198 28.98 15.72 9.11
N ARG A 199 28.60 14.70 9.90
CA ARG A 199 29.39 13.49 10.15
C ARG A 199 28.66 12.25 9.65
N TYR A 200 29.36 11.39 8.92
CA TYR A 200 28.89 10.06 8.57
C TYR A 200 29.89 8.99 8.99
N ASP A 201 29.43 8.06 9.82
CA ASP A 201 30.20 6.92 10.28
C ASP A 201 29.83 5.69 9.44
N SER A 202 30.78 5.20 8.65
CA SER A 202 30.52 4.13 7.65
C SER A 202 30.17 2.77 8.24
N GLY A 203 30.57 2.48 9.49
CA GLY A 203 30.43 1.14 10.06
C GLY A 203 31.03 0.08 9.14
N THR A 204 30.30 -0.97 8.78
CA THR A 204 30.80 -1.99 7.84
C THR A 204 30.55 -1.65 6.35
N GLN A 205 30.01 -0.48 6.05
CA GLN A 205 29.59 -0.11 4.69
C GLN A 205 30.79 0.27 3.82
N SER A 206 30.70 0.00 2.52
CA SER A 206 31.71 0.38 1.55
C SER A 206 31.11 0.61 0.16
N GLY A 207 31.90 1.21 -0.73
CA GLY A 207 31.54 1.47 -2.12
C GLY A 207 31.36 2.95 -2.42
N GLN A 208 31.03 3.25 -3.66
CA GLN A 208 30.90 4.62 -4.14
C GLN A 208 29.75 5.36 -3.43
N ALA A 209 29.93 6.64 -3.16
CA ALA A 209 28.91 7.55 -2.66
C ALA A 209 28.95 8.85 -3.46
N THR A 210 27.82 9.54 -3.54
CA THR A 210 27.75 10.91 -4.04
C THR A 210 27.12 11.79 -3.00
N VAL A 211 27.81 12.85 -2.60
CA VAL A 211 27.20 13.94 -1.85
C VAL A 211 26.84 15.06 -2.82
N THR A 212 25.62 15.58 -2.68
CA THR A 212 25.11 16.72 -3.44
C THR A 212 24.70 17.80 -2.46
N LEU A 213 25.17 19.02 -2.70
CA LEU A 213 24.70 20.24 -2.06
C LEU A 213 23.90 21.04 -3.09
N TYR A 214 22.60 21.19 -2.85
CA TYR A 214 21.73 22.07 -3.64
C TYR A 214 21.82 23.47 -3.07
N VAL A 215 22.30 24.42 -3.87
CA VAL A 215 22.66 25.77 -3.43
C VAL A 215 21.55 26.75 -3.84
N PRO A 216 21.09 27.66 -2.95
CA PRO A 216 20.14 28.70 -3.32
C PRO A 216 20.67 29.63 -4.43
N ASP A 217 19.77 30.11 -5.29
CA ASP A 217 20.09 30.87 -6.51
C ASP A 217 20.92 32.16 -6.29
N ASP A 218 20.88 32.74 -5.09
CA ASP A 218 21.48 34.03 -4.76
C ASP A 218 22.81 33.95 -4.00
N VAL A 219 23.26 32.74 -3.64
CA VAL A 219 24.49 32.51 -2.86
C VAL A 219 25.46 31.59 -3.59
N ASN A 220 26.71 31.58 -3.12
CA ASN A 220 27.73 30.64 -3.58
C ASN A 220 28.25 29.87 -2.37
N TYR A 221 27.87 28.59 -2.26
CA TYR A 221 28.32 27.70 -1.22
C TYR A 221 29.22 26.62 -1.81
N ASP A 222 30.20 26.22 -1.02
CA ASP A 222 31.28 25.32 -1.36
C ASP A 222 31.17 24.06 -0.50
N LEU A 223 31.69 22.93 -1.01
CA LEU A 223 31.62 21.63 -0.34
C LEU A 223 32.99 20.94 -0.33
N VAL A 224 33.35 20.37 0.82
CA VAL A 224 34.49 19.45 0.95
C VAL A 224 34.07 18.18 1.70
N VAL A 225 34.61 17.04 1.27
CA VAL A 225 34.52 15.76 1.95
C VAL A 225 35.86 15.43 2.58
N ILE A 226 35.86 15.23 3.90
CA ILE A 226 37.07 14.97 4.70
C ILE A 226 36.97 13.58 5.32
N GLU A 227 37.91 12.69 5.02
CA GLU A 227 38.10 11.47 5.82
C GLU A 227 38.86 11.83 7.09
N ALA A 228 38.35 11.38 8.24
CA ALA A 228 38.97 11.59 9.53
C ALA A 228 40.41 11.03 9.57
N PRO A 229 41.37 11.74 10.20
CA PRO A 229 41.19 13.02 10.87
C PRO A 229 41.13 14.22 9.90
N ASN A 230 41.95 14.26 8.85
CA ASN A 230 42.27 15.53 8.16
C ASN A 230 42.57 15.34 6.65
N LYS A 231 41.94 14.37 5.98
CA LYS A 231 42.22 14.08 4.56
C LYS A 231 41.06 14.57 3.69
N ALA A 232 41.25 15.64 2.93
CA ALA A 232 40.28 16.05 1.93
C ALA A 232 40.30 15.06 0.76
N ILE A 233 39.24 14.29 0.63
CA ILE A 233 39.10 13.22 -0.39
C ILE A 233 38.19 13.62 -1.56
N GLY A 234 37.61 14.82 -1.49
CA GLY A 234 36.86 15.43 -2.58
C GLY A 234 36.46 16.85 -2.26
N THR A 235 36.49 17.72 -3.27
CA THR A 235 36.19 19.15 -3.16
C THR A 235 35.37 19.60 -4.35
N SER A 236 34.48 20.56 -4.13
CA SER A 236 33.73 21.24 -5.19
C SER A 236 33.44 22.67 -4.74
N MET A 237 34.02 23.62 -5.47
CA MET A 237 34.07 25.04 -5.11
C MET A 237 33.80 25.93 -6.33
N LYS A 238 32.70 25.68 -7.02
CA LYS A 238 32.38 26.35 -8.29
C LYS A 238 32.05 27.82 -8.01
N PRO A 239 32.42 28.74 -8.93
CA PRO A 239 32.30 30.17 -8.66
C PRO A 239 30.92 30.77 -8.99
N THR A 240 29.95 29.96 -9.41
CA THR A 240 28.67 30.47 -9.95
C THR A 240 27.59 30.42 -8.88
N LEU A 241 26.81 31.49 -8.72
CA LEU A 241 25.66 31.53 -7.80
C LEU A 241 24.63 30.46 -8.13
N GLY A 242 24.04 29.85 -7.10
CA GLY A 242 23.02 28.80 -7.25
C GLY A 242 23.52 27.50 -7.87
N GLN A 243 24.84 27.34 -8.03
CA GLN A 243 25.37 26.15 -8.68
C GLN A 243 25.56 25.03 -7.66
N ASP A 244 24.87 23.91 -7.89
CA ASP A 244 25.03 22.72 -7.07
C ASP A 244 26.48 22.21 -7.01
N GLU A 245 26.88 21.78 -5.81
CA GLU A 245 28.15 21.12 -5.57
C GLU A 245 27.96 19.61 -5.47
N ILE A 246 28.74 18.84 -6.24
CA ILE A 246 28.55 17.39 -6.38
C ILE A 246 29.91 16.71 -6.27
N ILE A 247 30.07 15.83 -5.29
CA ILE A 247 31.31 15.10 -5.05
C ILE A 247 31.03 13.60 -4.99
N THR A 248 31.74 12.83 -5.82
CA THR A 248 31.70 11.36 -5.80
C THR A 248 33.00 10.82 -5.21
N PHE A 249 32.90 9.96 -4.20
CA PHE A 249 34.03 9.40 -3.47
C PHE A 249 33.79 7.94 -3.08
N GLN A 250 34.83 7.25 -2.60
CA GLN A 250 34.72 5.87 -2.12
C GLN A 250 34.60 5.86 -0.60
N ILE A 251 33.58 5.13 -0.12
CA ILE A 251 33.44 4.81 1.30
C ILE A 251 34.16 3.50 1.58
N GLU A 252 34.98 3.52 2.62
CA GLU A 252 35.68 2.39 3.18
C GLU A 252 35.05 2.01 4.53
N PRO A 253 35.06 0.73 4.92
CA PRO A 253 34.53 0.31 6.21
C PRO A 253 35.33 0.90 7.38
N ASN A 254 34.61 1.20 8.45
CA ASN A 254 35.10 1.66 9.75
C ASN A 254 35.85 3.00 9.68
N LYS A 255 35.47 3.84 8.72
CA LYS A 255 35.92 5.23 8.58
C LYS A 255 34.82 6.22 8.97
N THR A 256 35.23 7.40 9.38
CA THR A 256 34.37 8.57 9.60
C THR A 256 34.66 9.60 8.50
N TYR A 257 33.60 10.13 7.92
CA TYR A 257 33.63 11.16 6.90
C TYR A 257 32.92 12.41 7.40
N TYR A 258 33.48 13.57 7.10
CA TYR A 258 32.87 14.87 7.35
C TYR A 258 32.52 15.54 6.03
N PHE A 259 31.35 16.17 5.98
CA PHE A 259 30.90 17.01 4.87
C PHE A 259 30.78 18.42 5.39
N SER A 260 31.61 19.31 4.88
CA SER A 260 31.63 20.70 5.34
C SER A 260 31.09 21.60 4.25
N VAL A 261 30.00 22.32 4.58
CA VAL A 261 29.38 23.34 3.75
C VAL A 261 29.83 24.70 4.27
N PHE A 262 30.39 25.52 3.39
CA PHE A 262 30.94 26.83 3.74
C PHE A 262 30.85 27.77 2.53
N SER A 263 31.33 29.01 2.65
CA SER A 263 31.44 29.93 1.50
C SER A 263 32.79 30.62 1.46
N MET A 264 33.56 30.37 0.41
CA MET A 264 34.82 31.06 0.12
C MET A 264 34.60 32.54 -0.21
N ASP A 265 33.43 32.86 -0.78
CA ASP A 265 33.00 34.23 -1.10
C ASP A 265 32.31 34.94 0.08
N ARG A 266 32.19 34.26 1.24
CA ARG A 266 31.50 34.75 2.45
C ARG A 266 30.02 35.07 2.22
N HIS A 267 29.39 34.35 1.31
CA HIS A 267 27.95 34.36 1.14
C HIS A 267 27.28 33.60 2.28
N PHE A 268 26.11 34.07 2.68
CA PHE A 268 25.26 33.51 3.71
C PHE A 268 23.82 33.95 3.40
N SER A 269 22.81 33.27 3.95
CA SER A 269 21.41 33.64 3.73
C SER A 269 20.64 33.67 5.05
N GLU A 270 19.84 34.71 5.23
CA GLU A 270 18.98 34.82 6.42
C GLU A 270 17.67 34.02 6.24
N THR A 271 17.29 33.72 4.99
CA THR A 271 15.97 33.20 4.62
C THR A 271 15.99 31.97 3.71
N ALA A 272 17.00 31.80 2.85
CA ALA A 272 17.08 30.66 1.93
C ALA A 272 17.86 29.50 2.56
N GLU A 273 17.36 28.29 2.38
CA GLU A 273 17.96 27.04 2.86
C GLU A 273 18.69 26.35 1.71
N TYR A 274 19.87 25.79 1.97
CA TYR A 274 20.46 24.78 1.09
C TYR A 274 19.93 23.39 1.47
N THR A 275 20.11 22.41 0.58
CA THR A 275 19.85 20.99 0.89
C THR A 275 21.11 20.15 0.67
N LEU A 276 21.55 19.43 1.71
CA LEU A 276 22.62 18.44 1.60
C LEU A 276 22.02 17.02 1.50
N LEU A 277 22.50 16.24 0.53
CA LEU A 277 22.10 14.85 0.32
C LEU A 277 23.33 13.95 0.15
N LEU A 278 23.50 13.00 1.05
CA LEU A 278 24.40 11.86 0.82
C LEU A 278 23.59 10.73 0.17
N SER A 279 23.82 10.49 -1.13
CA SER A 279 23.01 9.61 -1.98
C SER A 279 23.00 8.14 -1.55
N ASP A 280 22.15 7.36 -2.23
CA ASP A 280 21.72 5.99 -1.95
C ASP A 280 20.72 5.89 -0.79
N VAL A 281 19.44 6.10 -1.08
CA VAL A 281 18.37 5.81 -0.13
C VAL A 281 18.39 4.31 0.21
N LYS A 282 18.66 3.97 1.47
CA LYS A 282 18.70 2.56 1.90
C LYS A 282 17.40 2.10 2.54
N ALA A 283 16.66 2.99 3.19
CA ALA A 283 15.41 2.64 3.86
C ALA A 283 14.37 2.16 2.85
N VAL A 284 13.67 1.08 3.18
CA VAL A 284 12.63 0.47 2.33
C VAL A 284 11.28 0.69 2.99
N LEU A 285 10.32 1.24 2.24
CA LEU A 285 8.92 1.25 2.59
C LEU A 285 8.28 0.00 1.99
N ALA A 286 7.88 -0.94 2.85
CA ALA A 286 7.20 -2.14 2.41
C ALA A 286 5.67 -1.93 2.40
N LEU A 287 4.99 -2.65 1.51
CA LEU A 287 3.55 -2.53 1.34
C LEU A 287 2.81 -3.03 2.59
N ASN A 288 1.90 -2.21 3.11
CA ASN A 288 1.15 -2.41 4.35
C ASN A 288 2.03 -2.74 5.57
N GLN A 289 3.25 -2.21 5.59
CA GLN A 289 4.18 -2.27 6.71
C GLN A 289 4.56 -0.82 7.06
N PRO A 290 3.76 -0.15 7.91
CA PRO A 290 3.98 1.25 8.24
C PRO A 290 5.34 1.49 8.89
N VAL A 291 5.93 2.66 8.60
CA VAL A 291 7.15 3.14 9.23
C VAL A 291 6.84 4.34 10.10
N ASP A 292 7.21 4.26 11.38
CA ASP A 292 7.10 5.37 12.31
C ASP A 292 8.33 6.28 12.19
N ILE A 293 8.10 7.58 11.97
CA ILE A 293 9.11 8.61 11.69
C ILE A 293 9.08 9.61 12.82
N SER A 294 10.22 9.84 13.46
CA SER A 294 10.41 10.89 14.45
C SER A 294 11.81 11.48 14.28
N LEU A 295 11.90 12.56 13.53
CA LEU A 295 13.16 13.23 13.17
C LEU A 295 13.09 14.72 13.51
N PRO A 296 14.23 15.37 13.82
CA PRO A 296 14.28 16.79 14.13
C PRO A 296 13.96 17.67 12.92
N ALA A 297 13.84 18.98 13.14
CA ALA A 297 13.69 19.95 12.05
C ALA A 297 14.89 19.87 11.09
N GLY A 298 14.68 20.24 9.82
CA GLY A 298 15.70 20.18 8.77
C GLY A 298 15.96 18.79 8.19
N GLU A 299 15.72 17.70 8.92
CA GLU A 299 15.93 16.35 8.39
C GLU A 299 14.69 15.82 7.67
N VAL A 300 14.87 15.44 6.40
CA VAL A 300 13.82 14.89 5.54
C VAL A 300 14.20 13.47 5.14
N PRO A 301 13.54 12.44 5.69
CA PRO A 301 13.81 11.05 5.34
C PRO A 301 13.26 10.68 3.96
N ALA A 302 13.93 9.74 3.32
CA ALA A 302 13.47 9.09 2.09
C ALA A 302 13.31 7.59 2.27
N TYR A 303 12.35 7.02 1.56
CA TYR A 303 12.12 5.58 1.51
C TYR A 303 12.02 5.09 0.07
N ARG A 304 12.63 3.93 -0.19
CA ARG A 304 12.46 3.19 -1.44
C ARG A 304 11.18 2.37 -1.38
N PHE A 305 10.33 2.58 -2.36
CA PHE A 305 9.12 1.79 -2.57
C PHE A 305 9.17 1.15 -3.97
N THR A 306 9.29 -0.17 -4.03
CA THR A 306 9.20 -0.91 -5.31
C THR A 306 7.80 -1.47 -5.46
N ALA A 307 7.04 -0.99 -6.45
CA ALA A 307 5.67 -1.43 -6.65
C ALA A 307 5.64 -2.91 -7.08
N PRO A 308 5.01 -3.83 -6.33
CA PRO A 308 4.98 -5.24 -6.70
C PRO A 308 4.07 -5.54 -7.91
N VAL A 309 3.07 -4.70 -8.15
CA VAL A 309 2.14 -4.80 -9.28
C VAL A 309 1.87 -3.42 -9.86
N THR A 310 1.43 -3.34 -11.10
CA THR A 310 0.95 -2.09 -11.67
C THR A 310 -0.42 -1.78 -11.10
N GLY A 311 -0.62 -0.56 -10.59
CA GLY A 311 -1.89 -0.13 -10.02
C GLY A 311 -1.81 1.18 -9.27
N ASN A 312 -2.94 1.65 -8.76
CA ASN A 312 -2.98 2.84 -7.91
C ASN A 312 -2.53 2.48 -6.49
N TYR A 313 -1.63 3.28 -5.93
CA TYR A 313 -1.14 3.15 -4.57
C TYR A 313 -1.48 4.40 -3.77
N ARG A 314 -1.89 4.20 -2.52
CA ARG A 314 -2.04 5.22 -1.49
C ARG A 314 -0.76 5.24 -0.66
N LEU A 315 -0.03 6.35 -0.73
CA LEU A 315 1.10 6.66 0.12
C LEU A 315 0.63 7.75 1.07
N TYR A 316 0.51 7.46 2.36
CA TYR A 316 -0.11 8.40 3.29
C TYR A 316 0.59 8.44 4.64
N THR A 317 0.49 9.61 5.28
CA THR A 317 0.91 9.80 6.66
C THR A 317 -0.28 9.64 7.61
N SER A 318 0.01 9.28 8.85
CA SER A 318 -0.96 9.09 9.92
C SER A 318 -0.28 9.32 11.28
N PRO A 319 -1.01 9.30 12.41
CA PRO A 319 -0.39 9.49 13.70
C PRO A 319 0.74 8.49 13.97
N TYR A 320 1.84 8.97 14.53
CA TYR A 320 2.93 8.13 15.01
C TYR A 320 2.41 6.99 15.90
N GLY A 321 2.87 5.76 15.68
CA GLY A 321 2.40 4.59 16.43
C GLY A 321 0.96 4.15 16.07
N GLY A 322 0.24 4.90 15.23
CA GLY A 322 -1.19 4.75 14.96
C GLY A 322 -2.11 5.38 16.01
N PHE A 323 -1.54 6.08 17.01
CA PHE A 323 -2.28 6.68 18.12
C PHE A 323 -1.74 8.04 18.58
N GLY A 324 -0.65 8.53 17.96
CA GLY A 324 -0.05 9.82 18.27
C GLY A 324 -0.95 11.03 17.98
N PRO A 325 -0.43 12.25 18.19
CA PRO A 325 -1.16 13.46 17.83
C PRO A 325 -1.28 13.60 16.30
N LEU A 326 -2.19 14.47 15.85
CA LEU A 326 -2.18 14.94 14.48
C LEU A 326 -0.88 15.71 14.21
N PHE A 327 -0.34 15.57 13.01
CA PHE A 327 0.89 16.22 12.61
C PHE A 327 0.79 16.68 11.16
N ASP A 328 1.22 17.91 10.88
CA ASP A 328 1.13 18.51 9.55
C ASP A 328 2.31 18.09 8.68
N THR A 329 2.04 17.35 7.60
CA THR A 329 3.06 16.69 6.78
C THR A 329 2.99 17.13 5.32
N VAL A 330 4.06 16.84 4.59
CA VAL A 330 4.09 16.88 3.12
C VAL A 330 4.73 15.59 2.61
N LEU A 331 4.15 15.02 1.56
CA LEU A 331 4.70 13.89 0.84
C LEU A 331 5.16 14.31 -0.55
N LEU A 332 6.32 13.79 -0.96
CA LEU A 332 6.81 13.87 -2.32
C LEU A 332 7.18 12.47 -2.80
N VAL A 333 6.77 12.13 -4.02
CA VAL A 333 7.13 10.88 -4.70
C VAL A 333 7.91 11.22 -5.96
N SER A 334 9.06 10.57 -6.15
CA SER A 334 9.94 10.75 -7.33
C SER A 334 10.36 9.39 -7.90
N ARG A 335 10.71 9.35 -9.20
CA ARG A 335 11.36 8.18 -9.83
C ARG A 335 12.88 8.14 -9.61
N ASP A 336 13.48 9.21 -9.11
CA ASP A 336 14.91 9.31 -8.84
C ASP A 336 15.22 10.07 -7.53
N GLU A 337 16.39 9.79 -6.95
CA GLU A 337 16.87 10.39 -5.69
C GLU A 337 17.21 11.88 -5.82
N LYS A 338 17.46 12.38 -7.05
CA LYS A 338 17.86 13.77 -7.33
C LYS A 338 16.67 14.69 -7.59
N LEU A 339 15.45 14.19 -7.37
CA LEU A 339 14.19 14.91 -7.57
C LEU A 339 14.01 15.49 -8.98
N GLN A 340 14.63 14.89 -10.01
CA GLN A 340 14.50 15.36 -11.40
C GLN A 340 13.22 14.84 -12.08
N GLN A 341 12.64 13.75 -11.57
CA GLN A 341 11.45 13.09 -12.08
C GLN A 341 10.40 12.95 -10.98
N VAL A 342 9.99 14.10 -10.42
CA VAL A 342 8.89 14.16 -9.45
C VAL A 342 7.61 13.62 -10.09
N VAL A 343 7.02 12.63 -9.43
CA VAL A 343 5.73 12.05 -9.80
C VAL A 343 4.61 12.91 -9.25
N ARG A 344 4.67 13.23 -7.95
CA ARG A 344 3.62 13.97 -7.25
C ARG A 344 4.12 14.53 -5.92
N ILE A 345 3.53 15.65 -5.51
CA ILE A 345 3.65 16.25 -4.18
C ILE A 345 2.23 16.43 -3.64
N ASN A 346 2.03 16.19 -2.36
CA ASN A 346 0.77 16.51 -1.69
C ASN A 346 1.00 16.75 -0.19
N ASP A 347 0.34 17.77 0.36
CA ASP A 347 0.35 18.15 1.77
C ASP A 347 -0.94 17.71 2.49
N GLU A 348 -2.08 17.67 1.81
CA GLU A 348 -3.37 17.36 2.45
C GLU A 348 -4.02 16.06 1.92
N ALA A 349 -4.32 15.09 2.79
CA ALA A 349 -4.98 13.83 2.41
C ALA A 349 -6.41 14.05 1.91
N THR A 350 -7.09 15.02 2.50
CA THR A 350 -8.37 15.59 2.06
C THR A 350 -8.30 17.08 2.31
N PRO A 351 -9.07 17.94 1.61
CA PRO A 351 -9.01 19.39 1.80
C PRO A 351 -9.08 19.80 3.29
N GLY A 352 -8.02 20.45 3.79
CA GLY A 352 -7.85 20.88 5.18
C GLY A 352 -7.36 19.82 6.17
N ALA A 353 -6.94 18.64 5.72
CA ALA A 353 -6.32 17.62 6.59
C ALA A 353 -4.83 17.91 6.81
N LEU A 354 -4.35 17.74 8.04
CA LEU A 354 -2.94 17.92 8.40
C LEU A 354 -2.05 16.79 7.87
N PHE A 355 -2.57 15.56 7.81
CA PHE A 355 -1.82 14.46 7.20
C PHE A 355 -1.99 14.47 5.69
N SER A 356 -1.00 13.96 4.97
CA SER A 356 -0.94 13.94 3.51
C SER A 356 -1.25 12.54 2.97
N GLU A 357 -1.84 12.47 1.78
CA GLU A 357 -2.03 11.22 1.04
C GLU A 357 -1.79 11.44 -0.46
N ILE A 358 -0.95 10.61 -1.07
CA ILE A 358 -0.79 10.52 -2.52
C ILE A 358 -1.46 9.23 -2.98
N ASN A 359 -2.53 9.36 -3.79
CA ASN A 359 -3.10 8.25 -4.54
C ASN A 359 -2.68 8.36 -6.02
N THR A 360 -1.81 7.46 -6.50
CA THR A 360 -1.21 7.59 -7.83
C THR A 360 -0.91 6.22 -8.47
N PRO A 361 -1.01 6.09 -9.82
CA PRO A 361 -0.62 4.87 -10.51
C PRO A 361 0.90 4.68 -10.49
N LEU A 362 1.34 3.50 -10.07
CA LEU A 362 2.74 3.06 -10.08
C LEU A 362 2.91 1.79 -10.92
N GLU A 363 4.09 1.62 -11.50
CA GLU A 363 4.43 0.52 -12.42
C GLU A 363 5.14 -0.63 -11.69
N ALA A 364 4.72 -1.87 -11.98
CA ALA A 364 5.34 -3.07 -11.41
C ALA A 364 6.87 -3.10 -11.61
N GLY A 365 7.62 -3.37 -10.54
CA GLY A 365 9.08 -3.48 -10.56
C GLY A 365 9.83 -2.15 -10.57
N VAL A 366 9.15 -1.01 -10.77
CA VAL A 366 9.78 0.30 -10.69
C VAL A 366 9.95 0.70 -9.22
N THR A 367 11.14 1.23 -8.89
CA THR A 367 11.43 1.79 -7.56
C THR A 367 11.17 3.29 -7.58
N TYR A 368 10.37 3.73 -6.63
CA TYR A 368 10.07 5.13 -6.35
C TYR A 368 10.70 5.54 -5.02
N PHE A 369 10.94 6.84 -4.86
CA PHE A 369 11.47 7.44 -3.64
C PHE A 369 10.39 8.32 -3.02
N VAL A 370 10.06 8.03 -1.76
CA VAL A 370 9.01 8.71 -1.00
C VAL A 370 9.68 9.53 0.09
N TRP A 371 9.57 10.85 -0.04
CA TRP A 371 10.08 11.83 0.91
C TRP A 371 8.96 12.29 1.82
N VAL A 372 9.26 12.46 3.11
CA VAL A 372 8.30 12.93 4.11
C VAL A 372 8.88 14.13 4.83
N SER A 373 8.22 15.28 4.77
CA SER A 373 8.61 16.47 5.54
C SER A 373 7.45 16.97 6.40
N SER A 374 7.72 17.93 7.29
CA SER A 374 6.65 18.73 7.90
C SER A 374 6.23 19.82 6.92
N TYR A 375 4.96 20.22 6.97
CA TYR A 375 4.49 21.43 6.28
C TYR A 375 5.14 22.69 6.88
N ASP A 376 5.25 22.73 8.21
CA ASP A 376 5.99 23.76 8.93
C ASP A 376 7.48 23.39 8.96
N LYS A 377 8.26 24.00 8.08
CA LYS A 377 9.70 23.76 7.95
C LYS A 377 10.51 23.98 9.23
N GLN A 378 9.98 24.72 10.20
CA GLN A 378 10.64 24.93 11.50
C GLN A 378 10.44 23.76 12.47
N LYS A 379 9.63 22.76 12.11
CA LYS A 379 9.37 21.56 12.90
C LYS A 379 10.00 20.33 12.25
N GLY A 380 10.38 19.39 13.10
CA GLY A 380 10.74 18.04 12.66
C GLY A 380 9.53 17.24 12.19
N VAL A 381 9.73 16.00 11.75
CA VAL A 381 8.64 15.12 11.34
C VAL A 381 8.29 14.16 12.47
N HIS A 382 7.03 14.08 12.86
CA HIS A 382 6.54 13.10 13.83
C HIS A 382 5.24 12.44 13.34
N ALA A 383 5.38 11.42 12.48
CA ALA A 383 4.26 10.78 11.80
C ALA A 383 4.56 9.32 11.45
N ARG A 384 3.54 8.58 11.02
CA ARG A 384 3.64 7.22 10.48
C ARG A 384 3.41 7.25 8.97
N LEU A 385 4.35 6.75 8.17
CA LEU A 385 4.22 6.58 6.73
C LEU A 385 3.72 5.17 6.39
N THR A 386 2.72 5.08 5.51
CA THR A 386 2.20 3.79 5.01
C THR A 386 2.10 3.82 3.48
N ALA A 387 2.52 2.72 2.84
CA ALA A 387 2.16 2.42 1.47
C ALA A 387 1.08 1.33 1.47
N ALA A 388 -0.06 1.59 0.85
CA ALA A 388 -1.11 0.62 0.61
C ALA A 388 -1.50 0.65 -0.86
N LEU A 389 -1.99 -0.46 -1.37
CA LEU A 389 -2.54 -0.53 -2.71
C LEU A 389 -4.01 -0.03 -2.66
N ASP A 390 -4.51 0.59 -3.72
CA ASP A 390 -5.92 1.00 -3.84
C ASP A 390 -6.67 0.00 -4.71
N THR A 391 -6.88 -1.21 -4.16
CA THR A 391 -7.63 -2.26 -4.86
C THR A 391 -9.11 -1.89 -4.88
N LYS A 392 -9.71 -1.94 -6.06
CA LYS A 392 -11.17 -1.89 -6.21
C LYS A 392 -11.70 -3.26 -6.61
N ALA A 393 -12.98 -3.48 -6.41
CA ALA A 393 -13.65 -4.70 -6.81
C ALA A 393 -14.98 -4.38 -7.51
N THR A 394 -15.38 -5.25 -8.43
CA THR A 394 -16.64 -5.16 -9.17
C THR A 394 -17.32 -6.52 -9.23
N VAL A 395 -18.65 -6.52 -9.24
CA VAL A 395 -19.47 -7.69 -9.55
C VAL A 395 -19.82 -7.66 -11.04
N ALA A 396 -19.83 -8.83 -11.69
CA ALA A 396 -20.16 -8.96 -13.11
C ALA A 396 -21.66 -8.81 -13.42
N SER A 397 -22.55 -9.09 -12.46
CA SER A 397 -24.00 -9.00 -12.65
C SER A 397 -24.61 -8.16 -11.53
N PRO A 398 -25.51 -7.21 -11.85
CA PRO A 398 -26.26 -6.47 -10.82
C PRO A 398 -27.38 -7.32 -10.20
N VAL A 399 -27.87 -8.35 -10.90
CA VAL A 399 -28.99 -9.20 -10.49
C VAL A 399 -28.69 -10.65 -10.86
N LEU A 400 -28.95 -11.58 -9.94
CA LEU A 400 -29.02 -13.01 -10.21
C LEU A 400 -30.48 -13.46 -10.18
N HIS A 401 -30.86 -14.33 -11.11
CA HIS A 401 -32.21 -14.84 -11.20
C HIS A 401 -32.32 -16.26 -10.66
N GLU A 402 -33.46 -16.52 -10.01
CA GLU A 402 -33.88 -17.86 -9.66
C GLU A 402 -33.85 -18.81 -10.86
N ALA A 403 -33.45 -20.06 -10.62
CA ALA A 403 -33.45 -21.09 -11.65
C ALA A 403 -34.87 -21.34 -12.17
N ALA A 404 -34.97 -21.82 -13.41
CA ALA A 404 -36.25 -22.18 -14.04
C ALA A 404 -37.08 -23.22 -13.26
N ALA A 405 -36.47 -23.95 -12.32
CA ALA A 405 -37.16 -24.85 -11.41
C ALA A 405 -38.15 -24.11 -10.48
N ASN A 406 -37.95 -22.81 -10.24
CA ASN A 406 -38.76 -21.97 -9.36
C ASN A 406 -39.00 -22.64 -7.99
N ASP A 407 -37.89 -22.99 -7.34
CA ASP A 407 -37.84 -23.74 -6.08
C ASP A 407 -36.85 -23.14 -5.07
N GLY A 408 -36.47 -21.89 -5.27
CA GLY A 408 -35.52 -21.13 -4.47
C GLY A 408 -34.05 -21.41 -4.81
N SER A 409 -33.75 -22.28 -5.78
CA SER A 409 -32.37 -22.52 -6.23
C SER A 409 -31.87 -21.47 -7.23
N LEU A 410 -30.55 -21.27 -7.28
CA LEU A 410 -29.90 -20.39 -8.24
C LEU A 410 -28.96 -21.19 -9.16
N ALA A 411 -29.18 -21.08 -10.47
CA ALA A 411 -28.27 -21.63 -11.47
C ALA A 411 -27.18 -20.62 -11.88
N GLU A 412 -27.48 -19.32 -11.79
CA GLU A 412 -26.55 -18.25 -12.10
C GLU A 412 -25.46 -18.11 -11.02
N GLN A 413 -24.30 -17.58 -11.43
CA GLN A 413 -23.12 -17.38 -10.58
C GLN A 413 -22.74 -15.91 -10.56
N GLN A 414 -22.19 -15.45 -9.44
CA GLN A 414 -21.61 -14.12 -9.35
C GLN A 414 -20.10 -14.17 -9.54
N VAL A 415 -19.59 -13.49 -10.55
CA VAL A 415 -18.14 -13.25 -10.70
C VAL A 415 -17.78 -11.93 -10.00
N VAL A 416 -16.73 -11.95 -9.19
CA VAL A 416 -16.11 -10.77 -8.58
C VAL A 416 -14.72 -10.59 -9.16
N THR A 417 -14.46 -9.42 -9.75
CA THR A 417 -13.15 -9.05 -10.29
C THR A 417 -12.55 -7.94 -9.45
N ILE A 418 -11.34 -8.15 -8.94
CA ILE A 418 -10.54 -7.09 -8.31
C ILE A 418 -9.63 -6.43 -9.34
N SER A 419 -9.49 -5.11 -9.27
CA SER A 419 -8.51 -4.33 -10.03
C SER A 419 -7.40 -3.87 -9.09
N ASN A 420 -6.15 -3.86 -9.60
CA ASN A 420 -4.97 -3.43 -8.86
C ASN A 420 -4.79 -4.21 -7.54
N GLY A 421 -4.47 -5.52 -7.61
CA GLY A 421 -4.27 -6.37 -6.43
C GLY A 421 -3.99 -7.84 -6.76
N ILE A 422 -3.47 -8.58 -5.79
CA ILE A 422 -3.29 -10.04 -5.90
C ILE A 422 -4.01 -10.71 -4.74
N LEU A 423 -5.01 -11.53 -5.07
CA LEU A 423 -5.66 -12.44 -4.13
C LEU A 423 -4.64 -13.48 -3.65
N THR A 424 -4.57 -13.73 -2.35
CA THR A 424 -3.79 -14.86 -1.81
C THR A 424 -4.39 -16.19 -2.29
N SER A 425 -3.59 -17.26 -2.30
CA SER A 425 -4.05 -18.58 -2.77
C SER A 425 -5.22 -19.14 -1.94
N ASP A 426 -5.32 -18.75 -0.68
CA ASP A 426 -6.35 -19.14 0.27
C ASP A 426 -7.47 -18.09 0.43
N ALA A 427 -7.54 -17.08 -0.45
CA ALA A 427 -8.50 -15.99 -0.31
C ALA A 427 -9.96 -16.47 -0.25
N ALA A 428 -10.32 -17.45 -1.09
CA ALA A 428 -11.70 -17.92 -1.24
C ALA A 428 -12.35 -18.38 0.06
N SER A 429 -11.61 -19.02 0.97
CA SER A 429 -12.17 -19.56 2.22
C SER A 429 -12.49 -18.49 3.27
N ALA A 430 -12.03 -17.25 3.08
CA ALA A 430 -12.25 -16.16 4.02
C ALA A 430 -13.20 -15.08 3.47
N VAL A 431 -13.62 -15.19 2.21
CA VAL A 431 -14.59 -14.28 1.61
C VAL A 431 -15.97 -14.57 2.18
N SER A 432 -16.68 -13.52 2.60
CA SER A 432 -18.05 -13.62 3.10
C SER A 432 -19.01 -12.90 2.17
N VAL A 433 -20.22 -13.44 2.02
CA VAL A 433 -21.34 -12.77 1.36
C VAL A 433 -22.40 -12.46 2.40
N SER A 434 -22.77 -11.20 2.52
CA SER A 434 -23.75 -10.71 3.49
C SER A 434 -25.14 -10.62 2.86
N ASN A 435 -26.18 -10.69 3.71
CA ASN A 435 -27.59 -10.62 3.32
C ASN A 435 -28.05 -11.72 2.35
N VAL A 436 -27.42 -12.89 2.44
CA VAL A 436 -27.83 -14.07 1.66
C VAL A 436 -29.18 -14.59 2.19
N PRO A 437 -30.19 -14.82 1.33
CA PRO A 437 -31.46 -15.42 1.73
C PRO A 437 -31.27 -16.74 2.50
N ALA A 438 -32.03 -16.92 3.58
CA ALA A 438 -31.95 -18.13 4.39
C ALA A 438 -32.15 -19.39 3.55
N GLY A 439 -31.31 -20.40 3.74
CA GLY A 439 -31.33 -21.65 2.95
C GLY A 439 -30.37 -21.67 1.75
N LEU A 440 -29.90 -20.50 1.31
CA LEU A 440 -28.79 -20.39 0.37
C LEU A 440 -27.45 -20.29 1.09
N THR A 441 -26.44 -20.98 0.58
CA THR A 441 -25.06 -20.93 1.09
C THR A 441 -24.11 -20.50 -0.03
N PRO A 442 -23.37 -19.39 0.12
CA PRO A 442 -22.39 -18.98 -0.88
C PRO A 442 -21.17 -19.92 -0.84
N VAL A 443 -20.75 -20.37 -2.01
CA VAL A 443 -19.55 -21.18 -2.24
C VAL A 443 -18.62 -20.39 -3.13
N VAL A 444 -17.51 -19.92 -2.56
CA VAL A 444 -16.55 -19.07 -3.24
C VAL A 444 -15.41 -19.91 -3.80
N THR A 445 -15.08 -19.69 -5.06
CA THR A 445 -13.92 -20.29 -5.74
C THR A 445 -13.01 -19.18 -6.25
N ARG A 446 -11.70 -19.31 -6.04
CA ARG A 446 -10.71 -18.39 -6.63
C ARG A 446 -10.29 -18.92 -8.00
N ASN A 447 -10.61 -18.18 -9.06
CA ASN A 447 -10.29 -18.57 -10.43
C ASN A 447 -8.89 -18.10 -10.85
N SER A 448 -8.44 -16.94 -10.34
CA SER A 448 -7.13 -16.36 -10.66
C SER A 448 -6.64 -15.43 -9.55
N ASN A 449 -5.52 -14.73 -9.77
CA ASN A 449 -5.01 -13.69 -8.87
C ASN A 449 -5.97 -12.49 -8.72
N SER A 450 -6.94 -12.32 -9.63
CA SER A 450 -7.82 -11.16 -9.66
C SER A 450 -9.31 -11.50 -9.75
N MET A 451 -9.68 -12.79 -9.75
CA MET A 451 -11.05 -13.22 -10.00
C MET A 451 -11.52 -14.30 -9.03
N LEU A 452 -12.72 -14.08 -8.48
CA LEU A 452 -13.48 -15.03 -7.68
C LEU A 452 -14.82 -15.33 -8.37
N THR A 453 -15.32 -16.54 -8.19
CA THR A 453 -16.67 -16.95 -8.58
C THR A 453 -17.42 -17.39 -7.33
N ILE A 454 -18.66 -16.93 -7.20
CA ILE A 454 -19.56 -17.26 -6.10
C ILE A 454 -20.74 -18.03 -6.70
N GLN A 455 -20.87 -19.29 -6.30
CA GLN A 455 -22.06 -20.11 -6.55
C GLN A 455 -22.91 -20.13 -5.28
N PHE A 456 -24.22 -20.03 -5.42
CA PHE A 456 -25.12 -20.26 -4.29
C PHE A 456 -25.62 -21.70 -4.32
N ALA A 457 -25.32 -22.45 -3.26
CA ALA A 457 -25.80 -23.82 -3.06
C ALA A 457 -27.04 -23.82 -2.14
N GLY A 458 -27.85 -24.88 -2.23
CA GLY A 458 -29.10 -24.99 -1.47
C GLY A 458 -30.28 -24.34 -2.17
N LYS A 459 -31.33 -24.06 -1.40
CA LYS A 459 -32.58 -23.45 -1.86
C LYS A 459 -33.02 -22.42 -0.83
N ALA A 460 -33.46 -21.25 -1.29
CA ALA A 460 -34.02 -20.26 -0.39
C ALA A 460 -35.28 -20.81 0.31
N ALA A 461 -35.39 -20.58 1.62
CA ALA A 461 -36.51 -21.04 2.43
C ALA A 461 -37.83 -20.37 2.02
N THR A 462 -37.75 -19.15 1.51
CA THR A 462 -38.85 -18.37 0.94
C THR A 462 -38.37 -17.70 -0.36
N HIS A 463 -39.10 -17.87 -1.46
CA HIS A 463 -38.65 -17.48 -2.79
C HIS A 463 -39.83 -17.00 -3.66
N GLU A 464 -40.58 -16.02 -3.16
CA GLU A 464 -41.61 -15.36 -3.97
C GLU A 464 -41.04 -13.99 -4.36
N SER A 465 -41.60 -13.29 -5.35
CA SER A 465 -41.05 -12.00 -5.79
C SER A 465 -40.99 -10.95 -4.68
N LYS A 466 -41.86 -11.05 -3.65
CA LYS A 466 -41.80 -10.22 -2.42
C LYS A 466 -40.59 -10.51 -1.51
N HIS A 467 -39.94 -11.66 -1.69
CA HIS A 467 -38.77 -12.11 -0.94
C HIS A 467 -37.45 -11.84 -1.69
N SER A 468 -37.50 -11.23 -2.89
CA SER A 468 -36.31 -10.77 -3.61
C SER A 468 -35.53 -9.75 -2.78
N VAL A 469 -34.21 -9.76 -2.93
CA VAL A 469 -33.27 -8.96 -2.14
C VAL A 469 -32.37 -8.16 -3.06
N GLN A 470 -32.01 -6.94 -2.67
CA GLN A 470 -31.23 -6.01 -3.52
C GLN A 470 -29.92 -5.54 -2.85
N ASN A 471 -29.58 -6.09 -1.69
CA ASN A 471 -28.56 -5.57 -0.79
C ASN A 471 -27.49 -6.61 -0.43
N LEU A 472 -27.15 -7.53 -1.34
CA LEU A 472 -26.04 -8.45 -1.10
C LEU A 472 -24.71 -7.74 -1.33
N PHE A 473 -23.75 -8.01 -0.45
CA PHE A 473 -22.39 -7.49 -0.56
C PHE A 473 -21.39 -8.61 -0.31
N VAL A 474 -20.27 -8.58 -1.02
CA VAL A 474 -19.14 -9.46 -0.81
C VAL A 474 -18.06 -8.70 -0.06
N THR A 475 -17.52 -9.30 1.01
CA THR A 475 -16.37 -8.77 1.74
C THR A 475 -15.18 -9.69 1.51
N ILE A 476 -14.10 -9.15 0.95
CA ILE A 476 -12.81 -9.81 0.83
C ILE A 476 -11.90 -9.20 1.92
N PRO A 477 -11.51 -9.99 2.94
CA PRO A 477 -10.67 -9.46 4.02
C PRO A 477 -9.35 -8.92 3.50
N LYS A 478 -8.87 -7.81 4.08
CA LYS A 478 -7.63 -7.13 3.66
C LYS A 478 -6.41 -8.05 3.63
N ALA A 479 -6.32 -8.98 4.58
CA ALA A 479 -5.24 -9.96 4.65
C ALA A 479 -5.20 -10.93 3.46
N LYS A 480 -6.29 -11.01 2.68
CA LYS A 480 -6.42 -11.87 1.50
C LYS A 480 -6.18 -11.15 0.18
N VAL A 481 -5.88 -9.86 0.23
CA VAL A 481 -5.47 -9.06 -0.92
C VAL A 481 -4.13 -8.43 -0.58
N ALA A 482 -3.08 -8.81 -1.29
CA ALA A 482 -1.73 -8.37 -0.99
C ALA A 482 -1.65 -6.83 -1.00
N GLY A 483 -1.27 -6.26 0.15
CA GLY A 483 -1.02 -4.83 0.29
C GLY A 483 -2.18 -3.93 0.67
N MET A 484 -3.32 -4.50 1.10
CA MET A 484 -4.46 -3.74 1.61
C MET A 484 -4.32 -3.35 3.07
N ASP A 485 -4.73 -2.12 3.38
CA ASP A 485 -4.91 -1.57 4.74
C ASP A 485 -6.35 -1.77 5.27
N ALA A 486 -7.32 -1.99 4.37
CA ALA A 486 -8.75 -2.16 4.66
C ALA A 486 -9.40 -3.29 3.85
N ASP A 487 -10.53 -3.83 4.35
CA ASP A 487 -11.28 -4.88 3.66
C ASP A 487 -11.88 -4.35 2.36
N VAL A 488 -11.91 -5.19 1.32
CA VAL A 488 -12.52 -4.84 0.04
C VAL A 488 -13.98 -5.28 0.06
N VAL A 489 -14.88 -4.30 0.08
CA VAL A 489 -16.34 -4.54 0.03
C VAL A 489 -16.86 -4.21 -1.36
N VAL A 490 -17.64 -5.12 -1.96
CA VAL A 490 -18.21 -4.94 -3.30
C VAL A 490 -19.68 -5.33 -3.34
N GLY A 491 -20.44 -4.56 -4.12
CA GLY A 491 -21.89 -4.62 -4.22
C GLY A 491 -22.49 -3.21 -4.19
N PRO A 492 -23.80 -3.07 -4.01
CA PRO A 492 -24.76 -4.17 -3.85
C PRO A 492 -24.97 -4.95 -5.15
N PHE A 493 -25.49 -6.17 -5.03
CA PHE A 493 -26.17 -6.89 -6.10
C PHE A 493 -27.44 -7.58 -5.57
N ALA A 494 -28.31 -8.00 -6.47
CA ALA A 494 -29.62 -8.54 -6.15
C ALA A 494 -29.76 -10.03 -6.43
N ILE A 495 -30.72 -10.66 -5.76
CA ILE A 495 -31.31 -11.94 -6.15
C ILE A 495 -32.80 -11.71 -6.37
N GLU A 496 -33.29 -12.03 -7.57
CA GLU A 496 -34.70 -11.95 -7.93
C GLU A 496 -35.34 -13.33 -7.97
N PHE A 497 -36.38 -13.51 -7.15
CA PHE A 497 -37.22 -14.70 -7.14
C PHE A 497 -38.48 -14.50 -7.97
N SER A 498 -38.93 -15.58 -8.59
CA SER A 498 -40.18 -15.65 -9.32
C SER A 498 -41.31 -16.10 -8.40
N ASP A 499 -42.52 -15.61 -8.61
CA ASP A 499 -43.66 -16.12 -7.86
C ASP A 499 -43.95 -17.59 -8.22
N THR A 500 -44.29 -18.38 -7.21
CA THR A 500 -44.85 -19.73 -7.44
C THR A 500 -46.14 -19.60 -8.24
N GLU A 501 -46.34 -20.50 -9.21
CA GLU A 501 -47.52 -20.49 -10.07
C GLU A 501 -48.82 -20.46 -9.26
N PRO A 502 -49.68 -19.45 -9.44
CA PRO A 502 -50.89 -19.31 -8.64
C PRO A 502 -51.98 -20.30 -9.07
N PHE A 503 -52.82 -20.65 -8.10
CA PHE A 503 -54.06 -21.39 -8.25
C PHE A 503 -55.19 -20.58 -7.62
N PHE A 504 -56.28 -20.37 -8.35
CA PHE A 504 -57.40 -19.55 -7.92
C PHE A 504 -58.66 -20.38 -7.77
N MET A 505 -59.47 -20.07 -6.76
CA MET A 505 -60.71 -20.78 -6.45
C MET A 505 -61.68 -20.81 -7.64
N ASN A 506 -61.75 -19.72 -8.40
CA ASN A 506 -62.63 -19.53 -9.56
C ASN A 506 -61.95 -19.85 -10.91
N ALA A 507 -60.72 -20.40 -10.89
CA ALA A 507 -60.03 -20.86 -12.08
C ALA A 507 -59.39 -22.25 -11.80
N PRO A 508 -60.19 -23.33 -11.87
CA PRO A 508 -59.67 -24.69 -11.75
C PRO A 508 -58.56 -24.97 -12.76
N LYS A 509 -57.68 -25.91 -12.42
CA LYS A 509 -56.47 -26.18 -13.17
C LYS A 509 -56.40 -27.62 -13.63
N ASP A 510 -56.46 -27.83 -14.94
CA ASP A 510 -56.28 -29.14 -15.54
C ASP A 510 -54.77 -29.48 -15.60
N LEU A 511 -54.40 -30.66 -15.09
CA LEU A 511 -53.01 -31.08 -14.89
C LEU A 511 -52.80 -32.47 -15.48
N ASN A 512 -51.77 -32.58 -16.32
CA ASN A 512 -51.33 -33.83 -16.92
C ASN A 512 -49.84 -34.05 -16.57
N LEU A 513 -49.55 -34.92 -15.61
CA LEU A 513 -48.23 -35.16 -15.06
C LEU A 513 -47.80 -36.60 -15.37
N GLY A 514 -46.56 -36.79 -15.81
CA GLY A 514 -45.97 -38.12 -15.99
C GLY A 514 -45.84 -38.92 -14.70
N ALA A 515 -45.53 -40.20 -14.81
CA ALA A 515 -45.39 -41.10 -13.66
C ALA A 515 -44.37 -40.57 -12.64
N GLY A 516 -44.79 -40.44 -11.37
CA GLY A 516 -43.96 -39.96 -10.26
C GLY A 516 -43.70 -38.45 -10.24
N ALA A 517 -44.22 -37.68 -11.20
CA ALA A 517 -44.11 -36.23 -11.21
C ALA A 517 -45.10 -35.60 -10.21
N LYS A 518 -44.72 -34.42 -9.70
CA LYS A 518 -45.55 -33.62 -8.80
C LYS A 518 -45.65 -32.18 -9.31
N LYS A 519 -46.76 -31.52 -9.00
CA LYS A 519 -46.95 -30.10 -9.25
C LYS A 519 -47.22 -29.37 -7.94
N ILE A 520 -46.55 -28.24 -7.76
CA ILE A 520 -46.80 -27.31 -6.65
C ILE A 520 -47.46 -26.07 -7.23
N VAL A 521 -48.53 -25.60 -6.61
CA VAL A 521 -49.18 -24.33 -6.92
C VAL A 521 -49.46 -23.55 -5.64
N LYS A 522 -49.46 -22.22 -5.73
CA LYS A 522 -49.75 -21.31 -4.62
C LYS A 522 -51.23 -20.97 -4.58
N PHE A 523 -51.90 -21.24 -3.46
CA PHE A 523 -53.27 -20.84 -3.19
C PHE A 523 -53.30 -19.78 -2.08
N THR A 524 -53.78 -18.59 -2.41
CA THR A 524 -53.98 -17.49 -1.46
C THR A 524 -55.49 -17.28 -1.25
N PRO A 525 -56.07 -17.66 -0.10
CA PRO A 525 -57.51 -17.60 0.12
C PRO A 525 -58.04 -16.15 0.06
N PRO A 526 -59.17 -15.90 -0.63
CA PRO A 526 -59.78 -14.58 -0.70
C PRO A 526 -60.50 -14.17 0.60
N SER A 527 -60.81 -15.13 1.48
CA SER A 527 -61.49 -14.97 2.77
C SER A 527 -60.93 -15.95 3.80
N SER A 528 -61.06 -15.65 5.09
CA SER A 528 -60.75 -16.63 6.15
C SER A 528 -61.94 -17.55 6.37
N GLY A 529 -61.70 -18.85 6.51
CA GLY A 529 -62.72 -19.85 6.82
C GLY A 529 -62.39 -21.22 6.25
N SER A 530 -63.36 -22.13 6.26
CA SER A 530 -63.16 -23.49 5.72
C SER A 530 -63.18 -23.50 4.20
N PHE A 531 -62.18 -24.15 3.60
CA PHE A 531 -62.09 -24.43 2.18
C PHE A 531 -62.02 -25.93 1.93
N GLU A 532 -62.48 -26.33 0.76
CA GLU A 532 -62.24 -27.66 0.20
C GLU A 532 -61.42 -27.52 -1.07
N LEU A 533 -60.28 -28.20 -1.11
CA LEU A 533 -59.47 -28.38 -2.32
C LEU A 533 -59.65 -29.83 -2.76
N TYR A 534 -59.94 -30.05 -4.04
CA TYR A 534 -60.26 -31.37 -4.54
C TYR A 534 -59.79 -31.55 -5.97
N THR A 535 -59.69 -32.80 -6.37
CA THR A 535 -59.43 -33.19 -7.76
C THR A 535 -60.67 -33.80 -8.39
N SER A 536 -60.80 -33.66 -9.71
CA SER A 536 -61.89 -34.25 -10.49
C SER A 536 -61.40 -34.61 -11.90
N PHE A 537 -62.32 -35.04 -12.76
CA PHE A 537 -62.04 -35.35 -14.15
C PHE A 537 -61.35 -34.18 -14.87
N TYR A 538 -60.31 -34.49 -15.63
CA TYR A 538 -59.62 -33.52 -16.47
C TYR A 538 -60.63 -32.82 -17.40
N GLY A 539 -60.53 -31.49 -17.51
CA GLY A 539 -61.45 -30.69 -18.32
C GLY A 539 -62.90 -30.68 -17.81
N ASP A 540 -63.15 -31.17 -16.59
CA ASP A 540 -64.49 -31.43 -16.05
C ASP A 540 -65.30 -32.41 -16.92
N ASN A 541 -64.60 -33.32 -17.63
CA ASN A 541 -65.18 -34.24 -18.59
C ASN A 541 -64.99 -35.70 -18.13
N PRO A 542 -66.06 -36.39 -17.67
CA PRO A 542 -65.96 -37.78 -17.24
C PRO A 542 -65.40 -38.76 -18.29
N ALA A 543 -65.43 -38.40 -19.58
CA ALA A 543 -64.86 -39.21 -20.65
C ALA A 543 -63.32 -39.27 -20.64
N GLU A 544 -62.64 -38.34 -19.97
CA GLU A 544 -61.17 -38.35 -19.80
C GLU A 544 -60.70 -39.44 -18.82
N GLY A 545 -61.62 -40.08 -18.09
CA GLY A 545 -61.31 -41.15 -17.15
C GLY A 545 -60.81 -40.65 -15.79
N THR A 546 -60.59 -41.58 -14.87
CA THR A 546 -60.17 -41.28 -13.50
C THR A 546 -58.65 -41.29 -13.35
N SER A 547 -58.16 -40.53 -12.38
CA SER A 547 -56.75 -40.47 -12.02
C SER A 547 -56.60 -40.64 -10.51
N ASN A 548 -55.73 -41.55 -10.06
CA ASN A 548 -55.49 -41.78 -8.64
C ASN A 548 -54.56 -40.70 -8.09
N THR A 549 -55.13 -39.65 -7.52
CA THR A 549 -54.39 -38.46 -7.10
C THR A 549 -54.02 -38.50 -5.62
N GLN A 550 -53.16 -37.59 -5.20
CA GLN A 550 -52.89 -37.28 -3.81
C GLN A 550 -52.72 -35.76 -3.67
N LEU A 551 -53.38 -35.18 -2.68
CA LEU A 551 -53.24 -33.77 -2.32
C LEU A 551 -52.52 -33.64 -0.99
N ALA A 552 -51.55 -32.74 -0.92
CA ALA A 552 -50.89 -32.33 0.33
C ALA A 552 -50.74 -30.80 0.37
N ILE A 553 -51.15 -30.18 1.47
CA ILE A 553 -51.20 -28.73 1.65
C ILE A 553 -50.18 -28.31 2.71
N TYR A 554 -49.33 -27.37 2.36
CA TYR A 554 -48.24 -26.89 3.22
C TYR A 554 -48.32 -25.37 3.46
N GLU A 555 -47.78 -24.91 4.58
CA GLU A 555 -47.60 -23.47 4.86
C GLU A 555 -46.31 -22.88 4.26
N ASP A 556 -45.41 -23.75 3.78
CA ASP A 556 -44.14 -23.41 3.14
C ASP A 556 -43.95 -24.19 1.85
N TYR A 557 -43.23 -23.59 0.91
CA TYR A 557 -42.90 -24.23 -0.36
C TYR A 557 -42.01 -25.48 -0.16
N ALA A 558 -41.09 -25.44 0.81
CA ALA A 558 -40.14 -26.52 1.07
C ALA A 558 -40.82 -27.83 1.53
N GLY A 559 -42.11 -27.80 1.86
CA GLY A 559 -42.89 -28.97 2.22
C GLY A 559 -42.61 -29.47 3.64
N THR A 560 -42.15 -28.60 4.54
CA THR A 560 -41.76 -28.97 5.91
C THR A 560 -42.91 -28.83 6.92
N ARG A 561 -43.90 -27.98 6.65
CA ARG A 561 -45.05 -27.72 7.52
C ARG A 561 -46.34 -28.20 6.84
N LEU A 562 -46.54 -29.52 6.86
CA LEU A 562 -47.76 -30.14 6.36
C LEU A 562 -48.95 -29.77 7.23
N ILE A 563 -50.03 -29.29 6.62
CA ILE A 563 -51.28 -28.93 7.29
C ILE A 563 -52.29 -30.06 7.15
N ALA A 564 -52.43 -30.58 5.93
CA ALA A 564 -53.38 -31.62 5.61
C ALA A 564 -52.95 -32.35 4.33
N ALA A 565 -53.15 -33.66 4.31
CA ALA A 565 -52.99 -34.47 3.11
C ALA A 565 -54.09 -35.52 3.05
N ASN A 566 -54.52 -35.87 1.84
CA ASN A 566 -55.48 -36.94 1.60
C ASN A 566 -55.37 -37.40 0.15
N ASP A 567 -55.55 -38.69 -0.07
CA ASP A 567 -55.61 -39.35 -1.38
C ASP A 567 -57.04 -39.73 -1.80
N ASP A 568 -57.99 -39.83 -0.87
CA ASP A 568 -59.37 -40.23 -1.17
C ASP A 568 -60.40 -39.09 -1.23
N GLY A 569 -61.37 -39.19 -2.14
CA GLY A 569 -62.34 -38.14 -2.50
C GLY A 569 -63.79 -38.50 -2.22
N ASP A 570 -64.75 -37.79 -2.83
CA ASP A 570 -66.16 -38.22 -2.89
C ASP A 570 -66.39 -39.25 -4.02
N GLN A 571 -65.54 -39.22 -5.05
CA GLN A 571 -65.46 -40.20 -6.12
C GLN A 571 -64.01 -40.73 -6.20
N PRO A 572 -63.65 -41.76 -5.40
CA PRO A 572 -62.36 -42.42 -5.54
C PRO A 572 -62.16 -42.87 -7.01
N PRO A 573 -60.96 -42.71 -7.58
CA PRO A 573 -59.68 -42.47 -6.91
C PRO A 573 -59.22 -41.01 -6.87
N PHE A 574 -60.11 -40.03 -7.06
CA PHE A 574 -59.76 -38.61 -6.85
C PHE A 574 -59.60 -38.28 -5.37
N SER A 575 -58.89 -37.20 -5.05
CA SER A 575 -58.61 -36.75 -3.68
C SER A 575 -59.32 -35.45 -3.31
N LYS A 576 -59.59 -35.26 -2.01
CA LYS A 576 -60.11 -34.00 -1.45
C LYS A 576 -59.49 -33.66 -0.09
N VAL A 577 -59.28 -32.39 0.23
CA VAL A 577 -58.81 -31.92 1.53
C VAL A 577 -59.72 -30.79 2.00
N ARG A 578 -60.17 -30.85 3.26
CA ARG A 578 -60.93 -29.78 3.93
C ARG A 578 -60.10 -29.20 5.07
N LEU A 579 -59.91 -27.89 5.05
CA LEU A 579 -59.13 -27.19 6.08
C LEU A 579 -59.61 -25.74 6.24
N SER A 580 -59.39 -25.17 7.42
CA SER A 580 -59.58 -23.74 7.65
C SER A 580 -58.34 -22.98 7.22
N MET A 581 -58.52 -21.95 6.39
CA MET A 581 -57.42 -21.16 5.82
C MET A 581 -57.64 -19.67 6.14
N GLN A 582 -56.55 -18.90 6.19
CA GLN A 582 -56.58 -17.47 6.50
C GLN A 582 -56.52 -16.62 5.22
N LYS A 583 -57.31 -15.55 5.18
CA LYS A 583 -57.30 -14.59 4.08
C LYS A 583 -55.89 -14.02 3.88
N GLY A 584 -55.41 -14.04 2.64
CA GLY A 584 -54.12 -13.43 2.27
C GLY A 584 -52.87 -14.21 2.71
N GLN A 585 -53.04 -15.33 3.42
CA GLN A 585 -51.93 -16.25 3.72
C GLN A 585 -51.68 -17.16 2.51
N ASP A 586 -50.42 -17.32 2.13
CA ASP A 586 -50.04 -18.24 1.04
C ASP A 586 -50.00 -19.68 1.57
N TYR A 587 -50.60 -20.59 0.80
CA TYR A 587 -50.55 -22.04 1.03
C TYR A 587 -50.07 -22.74 -0.24
N TYR A 588 -49.24 -23.77 -0.08
CA TYR A 588 -48.66 -24.51 -1.20
C TYR A 588 -49.37 -25.85 -1.35
N VAL A 589 -50.08 -26.00 -2.47
CA VAL A 589 -50.86 -27.18 -2.82
C VAL A 589 -49.99 -28.08 -3.68
N VAL A 590 -49.65 -29.25 -3.16
CA VAL A 590 -48.91 -30.28 -3.87
C VAL A 590 -49.89 -31.31 -4.41
N LEU A 591 -49.91 -31.46 -5.74
CA LEU A 591 -50.63 -32.51 -6.44
C LEU A 591 -49.64 -33.54 -6.99
N SER A 592 -49.87 -34.81 -6.67
CA SER A 592 -49.15 -35.97 -7.22
C SER A 592 -50.13 -37.12 -7.45
N ALA A 593 -49.66 -38.24 -8.00
CA ALA A 593 -50.43 -39.48 -7.98
C ALA A 593 -50.33 -40.13 -6.59
N ALA A 594 -51.34 -40.90 -6.18
CA ALA A 594 -51.20 -41.81 -5.05
C ALA A 594 -50.34 -43.01 -5.49
N GLY A 595 -49.10 -43.05 -5.01
CA GLY A 595 -48.06 -43.95 -5.50
C GLY A 595 -47.24 -43.36 -6.67
N ASN A 596 -46.57 -44.20 -7.46
CA ASN A 596 -45.64 -43.75 -8.51
C ASN A 596 -46.32 -43.59 -9.90
N GLY A 597 -47.63 -43.38 -9.92
CA GLY A 597 -48.45 -43.26 -11.14
C GLY A 597 -48.38 -41.88 -11.79
N ALA A 598 -49.07 -41.73 -12.94
CA ALA A 598 -49.28 -40.45 -13.63
C ALA A 598 -50.53 -39.73 -13.09
N VAL A 599 -50.62 -38.41 -13.29
CA VAL A 599 -51.80 -37.61 -12.95
C VAL A 599 -52.47 -37.11 -14.22
N HIS A 600 -53.76 -37.34 -14.37
CA HIS A 600 -54.60 -36.74 -15.40
C HIS A 600 -55.91 -36.26 -14.77
N ALA A 601 -55.86 -35.08 -14.15
CA ALA A 601 -56.94 -34.59 -13.29
C ALA A 601 -57.07 -33.07 -13.31
N ARG A 602 -58.22 -32.58 -12.87
CA ARG A 602 -58.50 -31.16 -12.63
C ARG A 602 -58.37 -30.86 -11.15
N LEU A 603 -57.57 -29.86 -10.77
CA LEU A 603 -57.50 -29.30 -9.41
C LEU A 603 -58.50 -28.15 -9.28
N ALA A 604 -59.37 -28.22 -8.27
CA ALA A 604 -60.38 -27.21 -7.99
C ALA A 604 -60.47 -26.90 -6.49
N ALA A 605 -61.04 -25.75 -6.15
CA ALA A 605 -61.26 -25.33 -4.79
C ALA A 605 -62.62 -24.66 -4.64
N ARG A 606 -63.23 -24.79 -3.46
CA ARG A 606 -64.46 -24.10 -3.09
C ARG A 606 -64.46 -23.67 -1.63
N TYR A 607 -65.08 -22.54 -1.33
CA TYR A 607 -65.24 -22.08 0.04
C TYR A 607 -66.41 -22.82 0.68
N LEU A 608 -66.19 -23.39 1.87
CA LEU A 608 -67.21 -24.07 2.67
C LEU A 608 -67.72 -23.19 3.81
N GLY A 609 -67.01 -22.11 4.16
CA GLY A 609 -67.48 -21.18 5.18
C GLY A 609 -68.73 -20.42 4.76
N VAL A 610 -69.44 -19.89 5.75
CA VAL A 610 -70.56 -18.98 5.54
C VAL A 610 -70.12 -17.54 5.82
N GLU A 611 -70.49 -16.61 4.94
CA GLU A 611 -70.30 -15.17 5.09
C GLU A 611 -71.53 -14.56 5.77
N TYR A 612 -71.33 -13.75 6.79
CA TYR A 612 -72.38 -13.04 7.52
C TYR A 612 -72.38 -11.56 7.12
N ILE A 613 -73.46 -11.09 6.52
CA ILE A 613 -73.63 -9.68 6.11
C ILE A 613 -74.51 -8.98 7.12
N TYR A 614 -74.07 -7.84 7.62
CA TYR A 614 -74.78 -7.02 8.61
C TYR A 614 -75.21 -5.69 7.99
N ASN A 615 -76.34 -5.13 8.45
CA ASN A 615 -76.74 -3.77 8.09
C ASN A 615 -75.99 -2.71 8.93
N ALA A 616 -76.21 -1.43 8.65
CA ALA A 616 -75.57 -0.31 9.38
C ALA A 616 -75.90 -0.25 10.88
N LYS A 617 -76.94 -0.96 11.34
CA LYS A 617 -77.30 -1.09 12.77
C LYS A 617 -76.65 -2.33 13.43
N GLY A 618 -75.79 -3.07 12.73
CA GLY A 618 -75.13 -4.27 13.23
C GLY A 618 -76.02 -5.52 13.29
N GLN A 619 -77.18 -5.51 12.62
CA GLN A 619 -78.09 -6.65 12.58
C GLN A 619 -77.76 -7.54 11.37
N LEU A 620 -77.72 -8.87 11.57
CA LEU A 620 -77.42 -9.83 10.51
C LEU A 620 -78.54 -9.80 9.46
N VAL A 621 -78.22 -9.47 8.20
CA VAL A 621 -79.20 -9.40 7.10
C VAL A 621 -79.08 -10.53 6.10
N GLN A 622 -77.88 -11.09 5.87
CA GLN A 622 -77.71 -12.25 5.00
C GLN A 622 -76.67 -13.23 5.54
N ILE A 623 -76.89 -14.52 5.32
CA ILE A 623 -75.86 -15.55 5.38
C ILE A 623 -75.63 -16.04 3.95
N LYS A 624 -74.38 -16.04 3.47
CA LYS A 624 -74.00 -16.50 2.13
C LYS A 624 -72.99 -17.64 2.19
N GLN A 625 -72.95 -18.49 1.17
CA GLN A 625 -71.89 -19.47 0.95
C GLN A 625 -71.61 -19.54 -0.55
N ASN A 626 -70.35 -19.38 -0.97
CA ASN A 626 -69.96 -19.32 -2.39
C ASN A 626 -70.79 -18.31 -3.22
N GLY A 627 -71.10 -17.14 -2.66
CA GLY A 627 -71.91 -16.11 -3.32
C GLY A 627 -73.42 -16.41 -3.38
N LYS A 628 -73.85 -17.64 -3.05
CA LYS A 628 -75.27 -18.01 -2.90
C LYS A 628 -75.77 -17.54 -1.53
N VAL A 629 -76.86 -16.79 -1.50
CA VAL A 629 -77.56 -16.45 -0.26
C VAL A 629 -78.20 -17.72 0.30
N LEU A 630 -77.81 -18.12 1.50
CA LEU A 630 -78.39 -19.25 2.23
C LEU A 630 -79.57 -18.79 3.10
N ALA A 631 -79.48 -17.58 3.67
CA ALA A 631 -80.58 -17.02 4.45
C ALA A 631 -80.59 -15.49 4.38
N GLU A 632 -81.79 -14.90 4.44
CA GLU A 632 -82.02 -13.47 4.56
C GLU A 632 -82.85 -13.15 5.79
N TYR A 633 -82.58 -12.00 6.40
CA TYR A 633 -83.19 -11.55 7.64
C TYR A 633 -83.67 -10.09 7.46
N THR A 634 -84.93 -9.82 7.77
CA THR A 634 -85.55 -8.49 7.71
C THR A 634 -86.04 -8.09 9.10
N TYR A 635 -85.89 -6.82 9.47
CA TYR A 635 -86.23 -6.29 10.78
C TYR A 635 -87.23 -5.12 10.66
N ASP A 636 -88.06 -4.89 11.69
CA ASP A 636 -88.90 -3.69 11.79
C ASP A 636 -88.10 -2.45 12.27
N GLY A 637 -88.78 -1.29 12.33
CA GLY A 637 -88.18 -0.04 12.79
C GLY A 637 -87.68 -0.05 14.24
N ASN A 638 -88.20 -0.96 15.07
CA ASN A 638 -87.83 -1.15 16.47
C ASN A 638 -86.71 -2.19 16.66
N GLY A 639 -86.29 -2.85 15.58
CA GLY A 639 -85.21 -3.83 15.57
C GLY A 639 -85.63 -5.28 15.81
N ASN A 640 -86.94 -5.58 15.81
CA ASN A 640 -87.42 -6.96 15.91
C ASN A 640 -87.28 -7.67 14.56
N LEU A 641 -86.87 -8.95 14.56
CA LEU A 641 -86.81 -9.76 13.34
C LEU A 641 -88.23 -10.05 12.84
N THR A 642 -88.59 -9.54 11.66
CA THR A 642 -89.92 -9.71 11.05
C THR A 642 -89.98 -10.79 10.00
N ARG A 643 -88.85 -11.12 9.37
CA ARG A 643 -88.78 -12.18 8.35
C ARG A 643 -87.42 -12.87 8.34
N LYS A 644 -87.43 -14.21 8.32
CA LYS A 644 -86.28 -15.06 8.01
C LYS A 644 -86.61 -15.90 6.78
N LEU A 645 -85.91 -15.69 5.69
CA LEU A 645 -86.02 -16.49 4.47
C LEU A 645 -84.82 -17.42 4.40
N ILE A 646 -85.03 -18.74 4.26
CA ILE A 646 -83.95 -19.71 4.05
C ILE A 646 -84.04 -20.19 2.62
N HIS A 647 -82.93 -20.14 1.90
CA HIS A 647 -82.80 -20.62 0.53
C HIS A 647 -82.11 -21.99 0.55
N GLN A 648 -82.74 -23.01 -0.04
CA GLN A 648 -82.14 -24.34 -0.21
C GLN A 648 -81.10 -24.32 -1.34
#